data_AF-A0A9D4MCN7-F1
#
_entry.id   AF-A0A9D4MCN7-F1
#
_cell.length_a   1.000
_cell.length_b   1.000
_cell.length_c   1.000
_cell.angle_alpha   90.00
_cell.angle_beta   90.00
_cell.angle_gamma   90.00
#
_symmetry.space_group_name_H-M   'P 1'
#
loop_
_entity.id
_entity.type
_entity.pdbx_description
1 polymer ?
#
loop_
_entity_poly.entity_id
_entity_poly.type
_entity_poly.pdbx_seq_one_letter_code
_entity_poly.pdbx_strand_id
1 'polypeptide(L)'
;MFLELRLSISIDRKNNIMEQNCLTKYFKTLFVCSLFCSTQCLKTDKKKFFTAAVYEHAVYQPPVTPLPLPRAQALEIMMTNIRVYQEQTKIAALKGANIIVFPEDGIFGMFLRTRELLFPFMEYIPEPELSWNPCEHPTMYPETEIQLALSCMARDNNIYLVANIGDKQPCNVLTDPSCPHTGYYQYNTNVAYDTRGTLVAKYHKYNLFYEFQFDKPSKPDISVFSTPFGRFGLFTCFDVLFEHPPIDLICRHNISNIAFPTAWMDAGPFFTSVQFHSAFAVGLGINFLAANIHLPSWRFHGSGIYTPQGAAGYYYNTRNDSGGQLIVREIPVVDQPRLEACRGLNISLSDLTDQMLGLDKTVNNERETLQHTKRKGQGKEHNKGHGKRHGKGQGKGKRKGQGKGQGKGHGKGQRKGKGLGKGKGQRKGQGKGQGSISQHDINDEMQHGFHVDMFQYDLFYDRFNLVPLRSEGVNTSVCHTDLCCHISYSLEPKNRPAMEYQTQTANGIDRAGQHSTHPFNKAEDSEEVEVVTANSENKRAAYDEEFYALGAFDGLHVYEGRYYIQLCTVIRCRKQLNVVNCSDEMGEEFSMRLNHFELIGNFSSSYLYPEILLQGENDFRLTEYPRIWSFTDGHLIVNEYLSSPLAVATLFGRDYGRDYIEGIN
;
A
#
# COMPACT_ATOMS: atom_id res chain seq x y z
N MET A 1 45.78 -44.41 21.02
CA MET A 1 46.91 -45.35 21.19
C MET A 1 48.17 -44.66 20.73
N PHE A 2 49.15 -44.51 21.64
CA PHE A 2 50.62 -44.48 21.48
C PHE A 2 51.26 -43.69 20.32
N LEU A 3 52.43 -43.05 20.43
CA LEU A 3 53.34 -42.58 21.47
C LEU A 3 54.43 -41.79 20.69
N GLU A 4 55.22 -40.98 21.38
CA GLU A 4 56.32 -40.16 20.84
C GLU A 4 57.35 -40.90 19.96
N LEU A 5 57.99 -40.14 19.07
CA LEU A 5 59.37 -40.41 18.64
C LEU A 5 60.14 -39.10 18.51
N ARG A 6 61.00 -38.83 19.51
CA ARG A 6 62.16 -37.95 19.38
C ARG A 6 63.19 -38.64 18.50
N LEU A 7 63.74 -37.93 17.52
CA LEU A 7 65.02 -38.28 16.91
C LEU A 7 65.92 -37.05 16.89
N SER A 8 67.04 -37.21 17.59
CA SER A 8 68.14 -36.27 17.76
C SER A 8 68.87 -36.02 16.45
N ILE A 9 69.14 -34.75 16.19
CA ILE A 9 69.98 -34.30 15.08
C ILE A 9 71.44 -34.47 15.48
N SER A 10 72.16 -35.37 14.79
CA SER A 10 73.63 -35.33 14.70
C SER A 10 74.00 -34.93 13.28
N ILE A 11 74.26 -33.64 13.09
CA ILE A 11 74.82 -33.09 11.86
C ILE A 11 76.29 -33.48 11.81
N ASP A 12 76.67 -34.34 10.87
CA ASP A 12 78.04 -34.38 10.40
C ASP A 12 78.14 -33.83 8.98
N ARG A 13 79.13 -32.95 8.81
CA ARG A 13 79.32 -32.05 7.68
C ARG A 13 80.00 -32.80 6.55
N LYS A 14 79.32 -32.89 5.40
CA LYS A 14 79.81 -32.43 4.08
C LYS A 14 78.89 -32.97 2.98
N ASN A 15 78.66 -32.14 1.96
CA ASN A 15 77.94 -32.41 0.71
C ASN A 15 76.41 -32.31 0.77
N ASN A 16 75.86 -31.11 0.59
CA ASN A 16 75.29 -30.74 -0.71
C ASN A 16 74.59 -29.38 -0.62
N ILE A 17 75.23 -28.37 -1.20
CA ILE A 17 74.62 -27.11 -1.62
C ILE A 17 73.72 -27.47 -2.82
N MET A 18 72.59 -28.14 -2.57
CA MET A 18 71.54 -28.48 -3.55
C MET A 18 70.26 -29.04 -2.89
N GLU A 19 70.06 -28.87 -1.57
CA GLU A 19 68.82 -29.29 -0.88
C GLU A 19 68.15 -28.18 -0.05
N GLN A 20 68.75 -26.99 0.06
CA GLN A 20 68.09 -25.85 0.70
C GLN A 20 67.11 -25.12 -0.24
N ASN A 21 67.21 -25.28 -1.56
CA ASN A 21 66.30 -24.61 -2.50
C ASN A 21 65.03 -25.41 -2.84
N CYS A 22 64.92 -26.68 -2.43
CA CYS A 22 63.73 -27.50 -2.67
C CYS A 22 62.73 -27.39 -1.50
N LEU A 23 63.21 -27.34 -0.25
CA LEU A 23 62.35 -27.18 0.94
C LEU A 23 61.74 -25.78 1.06
N THR A 24 62.44 -24.72 0.65
CA THR A 24 61.86 -23.36 0.63
C THR A 24 60.85 -23.17 -0.51
N LYS A 25 60.94 -23.97 -1.58
CA LYS A 25 59.96 -23.97 -2.68
C LYS A 25 58.69 -24.73 -2.30
N TYR A 26 58.81 -25.85 -1.58
CA TYR A 26 57.64 -26.59 -1.06
C TYR A 26 56.89 -25.80 0.01
N PHE A 27 57.58 -25.14 0.95
CA PHE A 27 56.92 -24.30 1.95
C PHE A 27 56.30 -23.02 1.37
N LYS A 28 56.93 -22.38 0.37
CA LYS A 28 56.30 -21.24 -0.32
C LYS A 28 55.11 -21.67 -1.17
N THR A 29 55.11 -22.85 -1.77
CA THR A 29 53.97 -23.32 -2.58
C THR A 29 52.80 -23.75 -1.69
N LEU A 30 53.04 -24.37 -0.52
CA LEU A 30 51.99 -24.70 0.44
C LEU A 30 51.42 -23.46 1.15
N PHE A 31 52.25 -22.44 1.45
CA PHE A 31 51.78 -21.18 2.04
C PHE A 31 51.04 -20.30 1.02
N VAL A 32 51.47 -20.30 -0.25
CA VAL A 32 50.75 -19.61 -1.33
C VAL A 32 49.47 -20.36 -1.69
N CYS A 33 49.44 -21.70 -1.68
CA CYS A 33 48.18 -22.44 -1.82
C CYS A 33 47.25 -22.27 -0.62
N SER A 34 47.75 -22.14 0.61
CA SER A 34 46.89 -21.84 1.77
C SER A 34 46.42 -20.38 1.79
N LEU A 35 47.21 -19.42 1.29
CA LEU A 35 46.81 -18.02 1.11
C LEU A 35 45.87 -17.82 -0.09
N PHE A 36 46.05 -18.53 -1.20
CA PHE A 36 45.10 -18.52 -2.32
C PHE A 36 43.81 -19.31 -1.99
N CYS A 37 43.90 -20.34 -1.13
CA CYS A 37 42.73 -21.05 -0.62
C CYS A 37 41.99 -20.25 0.46
N SER A 38 42.68 -19.36 1.21
CA SER A 38 42.04 -18.45 2.18
C SER A 38 41.58 -17.11 1.60
N THR A 39 42.00 -16.73 0.39
CA THR A 39 41.35 -15.64 -0.38
C THR A 39 40.19 -16.11 -1.27
N GLN A 40 39.93 -17.41 -1.33
CA GLN A 40 38.65 -17.99 -1.80
C GLN A 40 37.77 -18.44 -0.62
N CYS A 41 38.02 -17.91 0.58
CA CYS A 41 37.19 -18.16 1.74
C CYS A 41 35.81 -17.51 1.50
N LEU A 42 34.82 -18.37 1.25
CA LEU A 42 33.39 -18.09 1.34
C LEU A 42 32.93 -16.91 0.45
N LYS A 43 32.82 -17.15 -0.86
CA LYS A 43 31.64 -16.61 -1.54
C LYS A 43 30.45 -17.30 -0.86
N THR A 44 29.88 -16.67 0.16
CA THR A 44 28.56 -17.05 0.65
C THR A 44 27.66 -17.01 -0.57
N ASP A 45 27.15 -18.17 -0.96
CA ASP A 45 26.20 -18.25 -2.07
C ASP A 45 25.03 -17.37 -1.64
N LYS A 46 24.90 -16.18 -2.26
CA LYS A 46 23.81 -15.26 -1.94
C LYS A 46 22.54 -16.07 -2.12
N LYS A 47 21.72 -16.16 -1.06
CA LYS A 47 20.45 -16.86 -1.14
C LYS A 47 19.68 -16.32 -2.34
N LYS A 48 19.30 -17.21 -3.26
CA LYS A 48 18.51 -16.85 -4.45
C LYS A 48 17.03 -16.66 -4.11
N PHE A 49 16.57 -17.33 -3.07
CA PHE A 49 15.19 -17.32 -2.59
C PHE A 49 15.14 -17.25 -1.07
N PHE A 50 14.03 -16.77 -0.54
CA PHE A 50 13.68 -16.85 0.88
C PHE A 50 12.18 -17.08 1.03
N THR A 51 11.78 -17.63 2.16
CA THR A 51 10.37 -17.87 2.45
C THR A 51 9.82 -16.70 3.27
N ALA A 52 8.84 -16.00 2.73
CA ALA A 52 8.12 -14.92 3.40
C ALA A 52 6.77 -15.41 3.94
N ALA A 53 6.33 -14.81 5.05
CA ALA A 53 5.01 -14.98 5.60
C ALA A 53 4.34 -13.63 5.87
N VAL A 54 3.04 -13.56 5.60
CA VAL A 54 2.18 -12.45 6.04
C VAL A 54 0.94 -13.05 6.70
N TYR A 55 0.42 -12.38 7.73
CA TYR A 55 -0.79 -12.81 8.41
C TYR A 55 -1.88 -11.75 8.31
N GLU A 56 -2.99 -12.12 7.68
CA GLU A 56 -4.23 -11.35 7.74
C GLU A 56 -4.90 -11.61 9.09
N HIS A 57 -5.05 -10.58 9.94
CA HIS A 57 -5.45 -10.78 11.34
C HIS A 57 -6.89 -10.39 11.63
N ALA A 58 -7.69 -11.36 12.10
CA ALA A 58 -8.99 -11.09 12.69
C ALA A 58 -8.80 -10.56 14.13
N VAL A 59 -8.58 -9.25 14.22
CA VAL A 59 -8.21 -8.58 15.46
C VAL A 59 -9.31 -8.60 16.51
N TYR A 60 -8.93 -8.93 17.75
CA TYR A 60 -9.79 -8.72 18.91
C TYR A 60 -9.79 -7.23 19.27
N GLN A 61 -10.94 -6.59 19.05
CA GLN A 61 -11.11 -5.15 19.27
C GLN A 61 -11.36 -4.85 20.76
N PRO A 62 -10.81 -3.74 21.30
CA PRO A 62 -11.13 -3.28 22.64
C PRO A 62 -12.62 -2.87 22.74
N PRO A 63 -13.23 -2.96 23.94
CA PRO A 63 -14.62 -2.53 24.12
C PRO A 63 -14.76 -1.02 23.89
N VAL A 64 -15.88 -0.62 23.27
CA VAL A 64 -16.22 0.79 23.10
C VAL A 64 -16.55 1.40 24.46
N THR A 65 -15.68 2.28 24.93
CA THR A 65 -15.81 2.95 26.23
C THR A 65 -15.55 4.45 26.10
N PRO A 66 -16.22 5.30 26.91
CA PRO A 66 -16.01 6.74 26.87
C PRO A 66 -14.78 7.20 27.67
N LEU A 67 -14.15 6.30 28.44
CA LEU A 67 -13.02 6.60 29.33
C LEU A 67 -11.86 5.64 29.06
N PRO A 68 -10.60 6.08 29.22
CA PRO A 68 -9.44 5.20 29.05
C PRO A 68 -9.50 3.98 29.97
N LEU A 69 -9.11 2.82 29.42
CA LEU A 69 -8.96 1.61 30.21
C LEU A 69 -7.71 1.70 31.12
N PRO A 70 -7.70 1.03 32.29
CA PRO A 70 -6.46 0.81 33.02
C PRO A 70 -5.44 0.02 32.17
N ARG A 71 -4.14 0.33 32.31
CA ARG A 71 -3.03 -0.36 31.59
C ARG A 71 -3.12 -1.88 31.69
N ALA A 72 -3.48 -2.43 32.85
CA ALA A 72 -3.61 -3.87 33.04
C ALA A 72 -4.68 -4.50 32.10
N GLN A 73 -5.82 -3.83 31.89
CA GLN A 73 -6.87 -4.30 30.99
C GLN A 73 -6.47 -4.10 29.52
N ALA A 74 -5.84 -2.97 29.19
CA ALA A 74 -5.28 -2.74 27.86
C ALA A 74 -4.26 -3.83 27.49
N LEU A 75 -3.38 -4.19 28.42
CA LEU A 75 -2.40 -5.26 28.25
C LEU A 75 -3.06 -6.63 28.07
N GLU A 76 -4.13 -6.96 28.80
CA GLU A 76 -4.86 -8.22 28.61
C GLU A 76 -5.45 -8.36 27.20
N ILE A 77 -5.99 -7.27 26.66
CA ILE A 77 -6.51 -7.19 25.29
C ILE A 77 -5.36 -7.40 24.28
N MET A 78 -4.26 -6.67 24.42
CA MET A 78 -3.11 -6.81 23.54
C MET A 78 -2.50 -8.21 23.60
N MET A 79 -2.40 -8.80 24.79
CA MET A 79 -1.90 -10.15 24.97
C MET A 79 -2.81 -11.21 24.35
N THR A 80 -4.11 -10.94 24.23
CA THR A 80 -5.04 -11.82 23.49
C THR A 80 -4.70 -11.85 22.00
N ASN A 81 -4.42 -10.69 21.39
CA ASN A 81 -3.96 -10.61 20.01
C ASN A 81 -2.55 -11.21 19.82
N ILE A 82 -1.63 -10.96 20.76
CA ILE A 82 -0.27 -11.55 20.74
C ILE A 82 -0.29 -13.07 20.76
N ARG A 83 -1.22 -13.73 21.48
CA ARG A 83 -1.35 -15.19 21.44
C ARG A 83 -1.65 -15.73 20.05
N VAL A 84 -2.46 -15.01 19.26
CA VAL A 84 -2.69 -15.35 17.84
C VAL A 84 -1.38 -15.23 17.07
N TYR A 85 -0.64 -14.14 17.26
CA TYR A 85 0.65 -13.94 16.57
C TYR A 85 1.67 -15.02 16.93
N GLN A 86 1.73 -15.44 18.19
CA GLN A 86 2.59 -16.53 18.64
C GLN A 86 2.28 -17.83 17.91
N GLU A 87 1.00 -18.17 17.77
CA GLU A 87 0.58 -19.38 17.06
C GLU A 87 0.90 -19.30 15.57
N GLN A 88 0.58 -18.18 14.92
CA GLN A 88 0.86 -18.00 13.49
C GLN A 88 2.35 -17.96 13.19
N THR A 89 3.17 -17.39 14.09
CA THR A 89 4.62 -17.38 13.95
C THR A 89 5.21 -18.79 14.06
N LYS A 90 4.73 -19.61 15.00
CA LYS A 90 5.12 -21.02 15.08
C LYS A 90 4.77 -21.76 13.80
N ILE A 91 3.55 -21.59 13.28
CA ILE A 91 3.12 -22.24 12.04
C ILE A 91 3.96 -21.75 10.84
N ALA A 92 4.27 -20.46 10.77
CA ALA A 92 5.11 -19.90 9.71
C ALA A 92 6.54 -20.47 9.78
N ALA A 93 7.14 -20.53 10.97
CA ALA A 93 8.46 -21.10 11.17
C ALA A 93 8.51 -22.61 10.84
N LEU A 94 7.47 -23.38 11.21
CA LEU A 94 7.31 -24.78 10.81
C LEU A 94 7.20 -24.95 9.29
N LYS A 95 6.64 -23.96 8.59
CA LYS A 95 6.61 -23.89 7.12
C LYS A 95 7.90 -23.32 6.51
N GLY A 96 8.94 -23.09 7.32
CA GLY A 96 10.25 -22.62 6.87
C GLY A 96 10.34 -21.12 6.59
N ALA A 97 9.39 -20.31 7.05
CA ALA A 97 9.43 -18.86 6.86
C ALA A 97 10.66 -18.23 7.51
N ASN A 98 11.33 -17.35 6.77
CA ASN A 98 12.47 -16.56 7.24
C ASN A 98 12.06 -15.21 7.83
N ILE A 99 10.90 -14.69 7.42
CA ILE A 99 10.29 -13.45 7.93
C ILE A 99 8.78 -13.60 8.01
N ILE A 100 8.15 -13.00 9.02
CA ILE A 100 6.70 -12.84 9.14
C ILE A 100 6.34 -11.36 9.37
N VAL A 101 5.31 -10.88 8.66
CA VAL A 101 4.75 -9.53 8.82
C VAL A 101 3.34 -9.61 9.36
N PHE A 102 3.05 -8.77 10.35
CA PHE A 102 1.74 -8.60 10.97
C PHE A 102 1.12 -7.23 10.65
N PRO A 103 -0.22 -7.09 10.74
CA PRO A 103 -0.91 -5.88 10.32
C PRO A 103 -0.70 -4.65 11.21
N GLU A 104 -1.01 -3.48 10.65
CA GLU A 104 -1.23 -2.23 11.40
C GLU A 104 -2.40 -2.38 12.37
N ASP A 105 -2.33 -1.76 13.55
CA ASP A 105 -3.37 -1.83 14.59
C ASP A 105 -3.71 -3.25 15.07
N GLY A 106 -2.99 -4.28 14.64
CA GLY A 106 -3.36 -5.68 14.89
C GLY A 106 -3.17 -6.17 16.32
N ILE A 107 -2.51 -5.39 17.18
CA ILE A 107 -2.33 -5.71 18.59
C ILE A 107 -3.36 -5.01 19.48
N PHE A 108 -3.69 -3.74 19.21
CA PHE A 108 -4.54 -2.92 20.08
C PHE A 108 -5.91 -2.55 19.46
N GLY A 109 -6.13 -2.80 18.17
CA GLY A 109 -7.38 -2.51 17.46
C GLY A 109 -7.46 -1.09 16.88
N MET A 110 -8.46 -0.86 16.03
CA MET A 110 -8.53 0.33 15.15
C MET A 110 -9.38 1.48 15.70
N PHE A 111 -10.21 1.21 16.72
CA PHE A 111 -11.28 2.12 17.13
C PHE A 111 -10.92 3.03 18.33
N LEU A 112 -9.64 3.04 18.74
CA LEU A 112 -9.13 3.94 19.78
C LEU A 112 -8.77 5.30 19.19
N ARG A 113 -9.78 6.15 18.96
CA ARG A 113 -9.68 7.38 18.15
C ARG A 113 -9.27 8.65 18.90
N THR A 114 -8.89 8.56 20.17
CA THR A 114 -8.35 9.72 20.92
C THR A 114 -7.04 9.36 21.61
N ARG A 115 -6.24 10.40 21.89
CA ARG A 115 -4.94 10.24 22.55
C ARG A 115 -5.07 9.52 23.89
N GLU A 116 -6.06 9.89 24.69
CA GLU A 116 -6.28 9.36 26.04
C GLU A 116 -6.73 7.90 26.00
N LEU A 117 -7.60 7.54 25.05
CA LEU A 117 -8.08 6.16 24.91
C LEU A 117 -6.96 5.21 24.47
N LEU A 118 -6.06 5.68 23.60
CA LEU A 118 -4.94 4.87 23.11
C LEU A 118 -3.79 4.77 24.13
N PHE A 119 -3.51 5.82 24.91
CA PHE A 119 -2.32 5.90 25.77
C PHE A 119 -2.02 4.65 26.63
N PRO A 120 -3.01 3.96 27.25
CA PRO A 120 -2.78 2.74 28.02
C PRO A 120 -2.24 1.55 27.20
N PHE A 121 -2.36 1.58 25.87
CA PHE A 121 -1.87 0.54 24.97
C PHE A 121 -0.42 0.78 24.51
N MET A 122 0.15 1.94 24.79
CA MET A 122 1.43 2.38 24.24
C MET A 122 2.62 2.07 25.15
N GLU A 123 3.76 1.77 24.53
CA GLU A 123 5.05 1.53 25.19
C GLU A 123 6.08 2.54 24.71
N TYR A 124 7.13 2.78 25.50
CA TYR A 124 8.29 3.51 24.99
C TYR A 124 9.12 2.55 24.13
N ILE A 125 9.44 2.95 22.90
CA ILE A 125 10.27 2.16 21.98
C ILE A 125 11.61 2.86 21.76
N PRO A 126 12.75 2.29 22.20
CA PRO A 126 14.06 2.91 22.03
C PRO A 126 14.49 2.97 20.55
N GLU A 127 15.53 3.74 20.27
CA GLU A 127 16.16 3.72 18.95
C GLU A 127 16.89 2.39 18.69
N PRO A 128 16.75 1.76 17.50
CA PRO A 128 17.34 0.46 17.20
C PRO A 128 18.88 0.41 17.31
N GLU A 129 19.58 1.54 17.16
CA GLU A 129 21.04 1.65 17.29
C GLU A 129 21.53 1.23 18.68
N LEU A 130 20.66 1.28 19.69
CA LEU A 130 20.95 0.79 21.04
C LEU A 130 21.03 -0.75 21.12
N SER A 131 20.68 -1.46 20.04
CA SER A 131 20.81 -2.92 19.90
C SER A 131 20.18 -3.71 21.06
N TRP A 132 19.01 -3.27 21.53
CA TRP A 132 18.32 -3.89 22.65
C TRP A 132 17.62 -5.19 22.24
N ASN A 133 17.80 -6.23 23.04
CA ASN A 133 17.05 -7.49 22.96
C ASN A 133 16.09 -7.59 24.16
N PRO A 134 14.80 -7.29 23.99
CA PRO A 134 13.82 -7.37 25.08
C PRO A 134 13.73 -8.75 25.73
N CYS A 135 13.91 -9.84 24.96
CA CYS A 135 13.79 -11.19 25.48
C CYS A 135 14.98 -11.63 26.36
N GLU A 136 16.18 -11.09 26.12
CA GLU A 136 17.35 -11.33 26.96
C GLU A 136 17.45 -10.33 28.13
N HIS A 137 16.98 -9.09 27.91
CA HIS A 137 17.09 -7.99 28.85
C HIS A 137 15.73 -7.30 29.09
N PRO A 138 14.74 -8.00 29.67
CA PRO A 138 13.36 -7.52 29.80
C PRO A 138 13.18 -6.35 30.77
N THR A 139 14.15 -6.11 31.65
CA THR A 139 14.08 -5.07 32.69
C THR A 139 14.84 -3.79 32.33
N MET A 140 15.39 -3.70 31.11
CA MET A 140 16.16 -2.52 30.66
C MET A 140 15.27 -1.27 30.56
N TYR A 141 14.03 -1.45 30.10
CA TYR A 141 13.00 -0.41 30.05
C TYR A 141 11.74 -0.90 30.79
N PRO A 142 11.02 -0.02 31.49
CA PRO A 142 9.79 -0.40 32.19
C PRO A 142 8.61 -0.48 31.22
N GLU A 143 7.59 -1.28 31.59
CA GLU A 143 6.30 -1.37 30.87
C GLU A 143 6.44 -1.73 29.37
N THR A 144 7.28 -2.72 29.06
CA THR A 144 7.56 -3.17 27.69
C THR A 144 7.11 -4.61 27.43
N GLU A 145 5.96 -5.01 27.98
CA GLU A 145 5.47 -6.39 27.91
C GLU A 145 5.19 -6.86 26.47
N ILE A 146 4.73 -5.97 25.59
CA ILE A 146 4.47 -6.28 24.18
C ILE A 146 5.78 -6.44 23.42
N GLN A 147 6.76 -5.54 23.60
CA GLN A 147 8.09 -5.69 22.99
C GLN A 147 8.79 -6.96 23.46
N LEU A 148 8.66 -7.32 24.75
CA LEU A 148 9.15 -8.60 25.28
C LEU A 148 8.52 -9.79 24.55
N ALA A 149 7.20 -9.80 24.41
CA ALA A 149 6.50 -10.90 23.75
C ALA A 149 6.90 -11.03 22.27
N LEU A 150 7.01 -9.94 21.53
CA LEU A 150 7.43 -9.92 20.12
C LEU A 150 8.89 -10.38 19.94
N SER A 151 9.79 -9.87 20.79
CA SER A 151 11.21 -10.25 20.80
C SER A 151 11.40 -11.75 21.06
N CYS A 152 10.76 -12.29 22.10
CA CYS A 152 10.84 -13.72 22.39
C CYS A 152 10.21 -14.56 21.28
N MET A 153 9.10 -14.11 20.69
CA MET A 153 8.46 -14.79 19.59
C MET A 153 9.38 -14.91 18.37
N ALA A 154 10.11 -13.85 18.02
CA ALA A 154 11.11 -13.88 16.95
C ALA A 154 12.27 -14.84 17.26
N ARG A 155 12.84 -14.74 18.46
CA ARG A 155 13.96 -15.59 18.93
C ARG A 155 13.60 -17.07 18.96
N ASP A 156 12.51 -17.41 19.64
CA ASP A 156 12.12 -18.79 19.92
C ASP A 156 11.74 -19.55 18.64
N ASN A 157 11.38 -18.83 17.58
CA ASN A 157 11.05 -19.39 16.26
C ASN A 157 12.14 -19.14 15.21
N ASN A 158 13.27 -18.52 15.57
CA ASN A 158 14.38 -18.18 14.67
C ASN A 158 13.92 -17.50 13.36
N ILE A 159 13.06 -16.49 13.49
CA ILE A 159 12.39 -15.81 12.37
C ILE A 159 12.47 -14.29 12.53
N TYR A 160 12.65 -13.55 11.44
CA TYR A 160 12.48 -12.09 11.47
C TYR A 160 10.99 -11.77 11.66
N LEU A 161 10.66 -10.84 12.54
CA LEU A 161 9.28 -10.51 12.86
C LEU A 161 9.05 -9.00 12.69
N VAL A 162 8.04 -8.62 11.92
CA VAL A 162 7.58 -7.24 11.78
C VAL A 162 6.16 -7.11 12.34
N ALA A 163 5.94 -6.13 13.20
CA ALA A 163 4.65 -5.85 13.81
C ALA A 163 4.42 -4.34 13.97
N ASN A 164 3.18 -3.95 14.21
CA ASN A 164 2.79 -2.57 14.48
C ASN A 164 2.27 -2.41 15.93
N ILE A 165 2.83 -1.44 16.66
CA ILE A 165 2.48 -1.10 18.04
C ILE A 165 2.45 0.42 18.25
N GLY A 166 1.88 0.88 19.37
CA GLY A 166 1.88 2.30 19.73
C GLY A 166 3.13 2.71 20.50
N ASP A 167 3.82 3.75 20.05
CA ASP A 167 5.01 4.32 20.70
C ASP A 167 4.68 5.62 21.44
N LYS A 168 5.06 5.71 22.72
CA LYS A 168 4.99 6.96 23.50
C LYS A 168 6.40 7.49 23.74
N GLN A 169 6.72 8.63 23.12
CA GLN A 169 8.04 9.26 23.21
C GLN A 169 7.97 10.49 24.12
N PRO A 170 8.68 10.50 25.27
CA PRO A 170 8.69 11.66 26.17
C PRO A 170 9.33 12.87 25.48
N CYS A 171 8.74 14.05 25.69
CA CYS A 171 9.24 15.33 25.20
C CYS A 171 9.11 16.41 26.28
N ASN A 172 9.92 17.47 26.16
CA ASN A 172 9.91 18.56 27.13
C ASN A 172 9.18 19.77 26.57
N VAL A 173 7.98 20.04 27.10
CA VAL A 173 7.10 21.16 26.73
C VAL A 173 7.74 22.56 26.86
N LEU A 174 8.83 22.69 27.62
CA LEU A 174 9.54 23.96 27.80
C LEU A 174 10.61 24.21 26.73
N THR A 175 11.14 23.15 26.11
CA THR A 175 12.28 23.23 25.18
C THR A 175 11.91 22.83 23.76
N ASP A 176 10.88 22.01 23.59
CA ASP A 176 10.35 21.56 22.31
C ASP A 176 8.99 22.23 22.04
N PRO A 177 8.92 23.21 21.13
CA PRO A 177 7.68 23.92 20.80
C PRO A 177 6.59 23.03 20.20
N SER A 178 6.96 21.89 19.63
CA SER A 178 6.03 20.93 19.01
C SER A 178 5.54 19.86 20.00
N CYS A 179 6.13 19.79 21.19
CA CYS A 179 5.78 18.79 22.20
C CYS A 179 4.33 18.99 22.66
N PRO A 180 3.49 17.94 22.57
CA PRO A 180 2.12 18.00 23.09
C PRO A 180 2.08 18.39 24.56
N HIS A 181 1.02 19.09 24.99
CA HIS A 181 0.88 19.53 26.38
C HIS A 181 0.90 18.39 27.41
N THR A 182 0.66 17.16 26.99
CA THR A 182 0.77 15.95 27.80
C THR A 182 2.22 15.53 28.10
N GLY A 183 3.22 16.12 27.43
CA GLY A 183 4.64 15.80 27.60
C GLY A 183 5.12 14.56 26.85
N TYR A 184 4.30 14.04 25.93
CA TYR A 184 4.63 12.86 25.12
C TYR A 184 4.09 13.02 23.71
N TYR A 185 4.90 12.63 22.74
CA TYR A 185 4.42 12.26 21.41
C TYR A 185 3.87 10.83 21.41
N GLN A 186 2.88 10.58 20.55
CA GLN A 186 2.21 9.30 20.38
C GLN A 186 2.31 8.89 18.90
N TYR A 187 2.98 7.80 18.57
CA TYR A 187 3.18 7.39 17.17
C TYR A 187 2.60 6.01 16.85
N ASN A 188 2.03 5.89 15.66
CA ASN A 188 1.76 4.61 15.00
C ASN A 188 3.10 4.05 14.54
N THR A 189 3.50 2.88 15.03
CA THR A 189 4.91 2.45 14.96
C THR A 189 5.08 1.02 14.49
N ASN A 190 5.76 0.83 13.36
CA ASN A 190 6.27 -0.48 13.00
C ASN A 190 7.57 -0.76 13.76
N VAL A 191 7.73 -2.00 14.21
CA VAL A 191 8.96 -2.53 14.80
C VAL A 191 9.37 -3.81 14.10
N ALA A 192 10.67 -4.01 13.93
CA ALA A 192 11.24 -5.25 13.40
C ALA A 192 12.22 -5.88 14.39
N TYR A 193 12.11 -7.20 14.59
CA TYR A 193 13.01 -7.99 15.41
C TYR A 193 13.80 -8.98 14.55
N ASP A 194 15.10 -9.12 14.81
CA ASP A 194 15.93 -10.15 14.21
C ASP A 194 15.63 -11.55 14.78
N THR A 195 16.25 -12.58 14.19
CA THR A 195 16.05 -13.97 14.62
C THR A 195 16.58 -14.28 16.03
N ARG A 196 17.28 -13.35 16.68
CA ARG A 196 17.69 -13.44 18.09
C ARG A 196 16.74 -12.71 19.03
N GLY A 197 15.78 -11.96 18.49
CA GLY A 197 14.87 -11.10 19.25
C GLY A 197 15.40 -9.68 19.47
N THR A 198 16.44 -9.25 18.76
CA THR A 198 16.98 -7.89 18.86
C THR A 198 16.11 -6.93 18.05
N LEU A 199 15.75 -5.77 18.61
CA LEU A 199 15.09 -4.70 17.86
C LEU A 199 16.06 -4.13 16.81
N VAL A 200 15.71 -4.26 15.52
CA VAL A 200 16.59 -3.88 14.40
C VAL A 200 16.04 -2.76 13.52
N ALA A 201 14.75 -2.45 13.63
CA ALA A 201 14.18 -1.26 13.00
C ALA A 201 12.94 -0.77 13.77
N LYS A 202 12.72 0.53 13.69
CA LYS A 202 11.56 1.28 14.18
C LYS A 202 11.15 2.26 13.09
N TYR A 203 9.86 2.42 12.85
CA TYR A 203 9.33 3.38 11.89
C TYR A 203 8.06 4.02 12.43
N HIS A 204 8.03 5.35 12.53
CA HIS A 204 6.81 6.09 12.84
C HIS A 204 6.06 6.44 11.55
N LYS A 205 4.77 6.07 11.46
CA LYS A 205 3.93 6.37 10.30
C LYS A 205 3.91 7.86 9.99
N TYR A 206 4.24 8.22 8.76
CA TYR A 206 4.39 9.61 8.35
C TYR A 206 3.09 10.20 7.78
N ASN A 207 2.34 9.43 6.99
CA ASN A 207 1.10 9.87 6.35
C ASN A 207 -0.10 9.28 7.09
N LEU A 208 -0.65 10.03 8.04
CA LEU A 208 -1.78 9.60 8.87
C LEU A 208 -3.13 9.68 8.12
N PHE A 209 -4.00 8.70 8.32
CA PHE A 209 -5.35 8.63 7.71
C PHE A 209 -6.45 8.96 8.73
N TYR A 210 -6.62 10.25 9.02
CA TYR A 210 -7.54 10.74 10.07
C TYR A 210 -7.25 10.16 11.47
N GLU A 211 -6.01 9.78 11.77
CA GLU A 211 -5.62 9.13 13.02
C GLU A 211 -5.29 10.16 14.12
N PHE A 212 -6.32 10.82 14.66
CA PHE A 212 -6.17 11.91 15.64
C PHE A 212 -5.52 11.49 16.97
N GLN A 213 -5.42 10.18 17.24
CA GLN A 213 -4.72 9.62 18.39
C GLN A 213 -3.20 9.63 18.25
N PHE A 214 -2.68 9.89 17.05
CA PHE A 214 -1.24 9.91 16.75
C PHE A 214 -0.75 11.30 16.35
N ASP A 215 0.52 11.56 16.63
CA ASP A 215 1.29 12.68 16.13
C ASP A 215 1.96 12.30 14.81
N LYS A 216 2.11 13.29 13.91
CA LYS A 216 2.94 13.11 12.71
C LYS A 216 4.41 13.42 13.05
N PRO A 217 5.37 12.54 12.68
CA PRO A 217 6.79 12.85 12.81
C PRO A 217 7.18 14.14 12.10
N SER A 218 8.15 14.89 12.64
CA SER A 218 8.60 16.17 12.05
C SER A 218 9.29 16.00 10.69
N LYS A 219 9.83 14.82 10.42
CA LYS A 219 10.45 14.40 9.16
C LYS A 219 10.11 12.92 8.90
N PRO A 220 10.06 12.48 7.64
CA PRO A 220 9.88 11.07 7.34
C PRO A 220 11.12 10.27 7.76
N ASP A 221 10.89 9.10 8.37
CA ASP A 221 11.97 8.18 8.74
C ASP A 221 12.34 7.28 7.57
N ILE A 222 13.65 7.09 7.35
CA ILE A 222 14.18 6.07 6.43
C ILE A 222 14.52 4.83 7.26
N SER A 223 13.49 4.04 7.54
CA SER A 223 13.63 2.85 8.37
C SER A 223 13.97 1.61 7.54
N VAL A 224 15.18 1.07 7.76
CA VAL A 224 15.70 -0.09 7.03
C VAL A 224 16.41 -1.04 7.98
N PHE A 225 16.18 -2.34 7.82
CA PHE A 225 16.97 -3.39 8.47
C PHE A 225 17.56 -4.37 7.45
N SER A 226 18.68 -5.00 7.83
CA SER A 226 19.40 -5.95 6.99
C SER A 226 19.11 -7.39 7.39
N THR A 227 18.97 -8.26 6.39
CA THR A 227 18.81 -9.71 6.57
C THR A 227 19.79 -10.47 5.66
N PRO A 228 20.03 -11.78 5.89
CA PRO A 228 20.80 -12.60 4.96
C PRO A 228 20.21 -12.74 3.54
N PHE A 229 18.98 -12.29 3.33
CA PHE A 229 18.22 -12.40 2.08
C PHE A 229 17.76 -11.05 1.53
N GLY A 230 18.41 -9.96 1.96
CA GLY A 230 18.17 -8.61 1.44
C GLY A 230 17.91 -7.57 2.53
N ARG A 231 17.89 -6.30 2.12
CA ARG A 231 17.47 -5.18 2.99
C ARG A 231 15.98 -4.98 2.87
N PHE A 232 15.33 -4.69 4.00
CA PHE A 232 13.90 -4.44 4.10
C PHE A 232 13.65 -3.00 4.55
N GLY A 233 12.78 -2.30 3.83
CA GLY A 233 12.22 -1.02 4.23
C GLY A 233 10.90 -1.22 4.97
N LEU A 234 10.59 -0.28 5.87
CA LEU A 234 9.32 -0.21 6.59
C LEU A 234 8.57 1.06 6.22
N PHE A 235 7.29 0.91 5.89
CA PHE A 235 6.29 1.98 5.91
C PHE A 235 4.90 1.37 6.13
N THR A 236 3.88 2.20 6.37
CA THR A 236 2.58 1.72 6.88
C THR A 236 1.41 2.27 6.07
N CYS A 237 0.56 1.36 5.57
CA CYS A 237 -0.76 1.69 5.04
C CYS A 237 -0.77 2.88 4.07
N PHE A 238 -1.46 3.96 4.44
CA PHE A 238 -1.64 5.17 3.64
C PHE A 238 -0.33 5.80 3.12
N ASP A 239 0.81 5.52 3.76
CA ASP A 239 2.13 5.91 3.24
C ASP A 239 2.35 5.52 1.77
N VAL A 240 1.82 4.38 1.33
CA VAL A 240 2.01 3.83 -0.03
C VAL A 240 1.58 4.78 -1.15
N LEU A 241 0.68 5.75 -0.87
CA LEU A 241 0.19 6.72 -1.83
C LEU A 241 1.11 7.95 -2.00
N PHE A 242 2.14 8.10 -1.16
CA PHE A 242 2.98 9.30 -1.08
C PHE A 242 4.44 9.03 -1.46
N GLU A 243 5.17 10.09 -1.75
CA GLU A 243 6.60 10.01 -2.08
C GLU A 243 7.42 9.55 -0.86
N HIS A 244 7.10 10.13 0.30
CA HIS A 244 7.86 9.97 1.53
C HIS A 244 7.14 9.06 2.52
N PRO A 245 7.78 8.01 3.06
CA PRO A 245 9.08 7.46 2.67
C PRO A 245 9.12 6.40 1.53
N PRO A 246 8.02 5.90 0.89
CA PRO A 246 8.13 4.75 -0.01
C PRO A 246 9.11 4.93 -1.16
N ILE A 247 9.02 6.05 -1.87
CA ILE A 247 9.87 6.34 -3.03
C ILE A 247 11.30 6.66 -2.58
N ASP A 248 11.49 7.28 -1.42
CA ASP A 248 12.82 7.44 -0.82
C ASP A 248 13.51 6.09 -0.60
N LEU A 249 12.81 5.19 0.08
CA LEU A 249 13.33 3.86 0.39
C LEU A 249 13.71 3.13 -0.89
N ILE A 250 12.80 3.09 -1.86
CA ILE A 250 12.97 2.28 -3.06
C ILE A 250 13.98 2.90 -4.01
N CYS A 251 13.78 4.16 -4.39
CA CYS A 251 14.56 4.82 -5.43
C CYS A 251 15.83 5.50 -4.93
N ARG A 252 15.83 6.06 -3.71
CA ARG A 252 17.00 6.79 -3.16
C ARG A 252 17.89 5.88 -2.31
N HIS A 253 17.32 4.89 -1.62
CA HIS A 253 18.05 3.97 -0.74
C HIS A 253 18.21 2.54 -1.28
N ASN A 254 17.76 2.30 -2.53
CA ASN A 254 17.88 1.02 -3.24
C ASN A 254 17.31 -0.16 -2.42
N ILE A 255 16.12 0.03 -1.87
CA ILE A 255 15.41 -1.00 -1.11
C ILE A 255 14.46 -1.75 -2.02
N SER A 256 14.66 -3.06 -2.11
CA SER A 256 13.91 -3.96 -2.98
C SER A 256 12.93 -4.89 -2.26
N ASN A 257 12.91 -4.86 -0.92
CA ASN A 257 11.94 -5.61 -0.12
C ASN A 257 11.25 -4.65 0.84
N ILE A 258 9.92 -4.67 0.87
CA ILE A 258 9.11 -3.86 1.78
C ILE A 258 8.31 -4.79 2.68
N ALA A 259 8.39 -4.57 3.99
CA ALA A 259 7.42 -5.13 4.94
C ALA A 259 6.37 -4.06 5.22
N PHE A 260 5.11 -4.38 4.92
CA PHE A 260 4.01 -3.43 4.87
C PHE A 260 2.85 -3.88 5.78
N PRO A 261 2.94 -3.56 7.09
CA PRO A 261 1.77 -3.57 7.97
C PRO A 261 0.73 -2.57 7.44
N THR A 262 -0.52 -3.01 7.34
CA THR A 262 -1.61 -2.14 6.90
C THR A 262 -2.92 -2.47 7.58
N ALA A 263 -3.76 -1.46 7.76
CA ALA A 263 -5.17 -1.61 8.07
C ALA A 263 -5.94 -0.88 6.97
N TRP A 264 -5.91 -1.47 5.77
CA TRP A 264 -6.40 -0.87 4.54
C TRP A 264 -7.89 -1.13 4.38
N MET A 265 -8.67 -0.06 4.27
CA MET A 265 -10.08 -0.13 3.90
C MET A 265 -10.17 -0.13 2.38
N ASP A 266 -10.68 -1.21 1.79
CA ASP A 266 -10.83 -1.27 0.34
C ASP A 266 -11.75 -0.15 -0.15
N ALA A 267 -11.37 0.53 -1.22
CA ALA A 267 -12.17 1.54 -1.88
C ALA A 267 -12.14 1.34 -3.41
N GLY A 268 -13.26 0.91 -3.98
CA GLY A 268 -13.35 0.69 -5.43
C GLY A 268 -13.43 2.02 -6.21
N PRO A 269 -13.03 2.03 -7.49
CA PRO A 269 -12.47 0.90 -8.26
C PRO A 269 -10.95 0.76 -8.16
N PHE A 270 -10.23 1.73 -7.61
CA PHE A 270 -8.76 1.82 -7.76
C PHE A 270 -7.98 1.40 -6.51
N PHE A 271 -8.63 1.31 -5.35
CA PHE A 271 -7.98 1.13 -4.06
C PHE A 271 -8.48 -0.11 -3.33
N THR A 272 -8.81 -1.18 -4.07
CA THR A 272 -8.87 -2.51 -3.46
C THR A 272 -7.44 -2.91 -3.06
N SER A 273 -7.24 -3.33 -1.81
CA SER A 273 -5.94 -3.64 -1.21
C SER A 273 -5.06 -4.55 -2.10
N VAL A 274 -5.55 -5.74 -2.46
CA VAL A 274 -4.77 -6.70 -3.26
C VAL A 274 -4.47 -6.17 -4.66
N GLN A 275 -5.33 -5.30 -5.22
CA GLN A 275 -5.13 -4.64 -6.51
C GLN A 275 -3.98 -3.64 -6.40
N PHE A 276 -4.14 -2.61 -5.57
CA PHE A 276 -3.18 -1.51 -5.51
C PHE A 276 -1.81 -1.96 -4.98
N HIS A 277 -1.78 -2.80 -3.93
CA HIS A 277 -0.51 -3.26 -3.35
C HIS A 277 0.29 -4.15 -4.32
N SER A 278 -0.38 -4.98 -5.12
CA SER A 278 0.29 -5.80 -6.13
C SER A 278 0.79 -4.96 -7.31
N ALA A 279 -0.01 -3.98 -7.75
CA ALA A 279 0.38 -3.03 -8.79
C ALA A 279 1.59 -2.18 -8.39
N PHE A 280 1.63 -1.72 -7.13
CA PHE A 280 2.77 -1.00 -6.57
C PHE A 280 4.06 -1.84 -6.62
N ALA A 281 3.98 -3.13 -6.26
CA ALA A 281 5.11 -4.05 -6.29
C ALA A 281 5.61 -4.31 -7.73
N VAL A 282 4.70 -4.53 -8.68
CA VAL A 282 5.03 -4.73 -10.10
C VAL A 282 5.61 -3.46 -10.73
N GLY A 283 4.99 -2.31 -10.49
CA GLY A 283 5.39 -1.03 -11.06
C GLY A 283 6.81 -0.61 -10.66
N LEU A 284 7.18 -0.83 -9.39
CA LEU A 284 8.52 -0.50 -8.88
C LEU A 284 9.52 -1.67 -8.95
N GLY A 285 9.05 -2.86 -9.31
CA GLY A 285 9.86 -4.07 -9.37
C GLY A 285 10.47 -4.43 -8.03
N ILE A 286 9.64 -4.55 -6.99
CA ILE A 286 10.06 -4.90 -5.62
C ILE A 286 9.30 -6.11 -5.08
N ASN A 287 9.85 -6.72 -4.02
CA ASN A 287 9.09 -7.60 -3.15
C ASN A 287 8.30 -6.77 -2.13
N PHE A 288 7.03 -7.10 -1.93
CA PHE A 288 6.12 -6.36 -1.06
C PHE A 288 5.27 -7.34 -0.21
N LEU A 289 5.48 -7.29 1.10
CA LEU A 289 4.82 -8.17 2.07
C LEU A 289 3.70 -7.40 2.79
N ALA A 290 2.49 -7.47 2.24
CA ALA A 290 1.32 -6.77 2.77
C ALA A 290 0.54 -7.64 3.77
N ALA A 291 0.47 -7.20 5.02
CA ALA A 291 -0.32 -7.85 6.07
C ALA A 291 -1.44 -6.91 6.51
N ASN A 292 -2.69 -7.29 6.25
CA ASN A 292 -3.87 -6.48 6.50
C ASN A 292 -4.71 -6.99 7.69
N ILE A 293 -5.55 -6.12 8.26
CA ILE A 293 -6.58 -6.52 9.20
C ILE A 293 -7.70 -7.27 8.47
N HIS A 294 -8.29 -8.25 9.16
CA HIS A 294 -9.48 -8.98 8.72
C HIS A 294 -10.72 -8.52 9.51
N LEU A 295 -11.42 -7.53 8.96
CA LEU A 295 -12.70 -7.04 9.44
C LEU A 295 -13.63 -6.71 8.24
N PRO A 296 -14.17 -7.74 7.55
CA PRO A 296 -14.89 -7.53 6.29
C PRO A 296 -16.12 -6.62 6.37
N SER A 297 -16.82 -6.61 7.51
CA SER A 297 -17.94 -5.70 7.76
C SER A 297 -17.60 -4.20 7.65
N TRP A 298 -16.31 -3.87 7.71
CA TRP A 298 -15.76 -2.53 7.55
C TRP A 298 -14.79 -2.42 6.36
N ARG A 299 -14.80 -3.42 5.44
CA ARG A 299 -13.97 -3.48 4.23
C ARG A 299 -12.46 -3.54 4.50
N PHE A 300 -12.04 -3.94 5.70
CA PHE A 300 -10.65 -4.26 5.99
C PHE A 300 -10.41 -5.74 5.71
N HIS A 301 -9.75 -6.05 4.61
CA HIS A 301 -9.33 -7.39 4.23
C HIS A 301 -8.40 -7.27 3.03
N GLY A 302 -7.68 -8.34 2.69
CA GLY A 302 -6.81 -8.36 1.52
C GLY A 302 -5.35 -8.23 1.91
N SER A 303 -4.68 -9.36 1.99
CA SER A 303 -3.25 -9.48 2.31
C SER A 303 -2.54 -10.26 1.21
N GLY A 304 -1.23 -10.08 1.09
CA GLY A 304 -0.48 -10.82 0.09
C GLY A 304 1.02 -10.63 0.11
N ILE A 305 1.66 -11.52 -0.64
CA ILE A 305 3.09 -11.53 -0.93
C ILE A 305 3.21 -11.26 -2.42
N TYR A 306 3.69 -10.07 -2.76
CA TYR A 306 3.84 -9.61 -4.14
C TYR A 306 5.31 -9.49 -4.49
N THR A 307 5.62 -9.78 -5.75
CA THR A 307 6.98 -9.79 -6.30
C THR A 307 6.99 -8.94 -7.58
N PRO A 308 8.15 -8.65 -8.17
CA PRO A 308 8.21 -8.05 -9.50
C PRO A 308 7.53 -8.91 -10.57
N GLN A 309 7.35 -10.21 -10.30
CA GLN A 309 6.64 -11.17 -11.16
C GLN A 309 5.16 -11.33 -10.75
N GLY A 310 4.58 -10.37 -10.05
CA GLY A 310 3.18 -10.38 -9.62
C GLY A 310 2.96 -11.08 -8.28
N ALA A 311 1.71 -11.45 -8.00
CA ALA A 311 1.34 -12.04 -6.72
C ALA A 311 1.83 -13.49 -6.59
N ALA A 312 2.74 -13.74 -5.64
CA ALA A 312 3.16 -15.09 -5.27
C ALA A 312 2.08 -15.81 -4.42
N GLY A 313 1.29 -15.05 -3.68
CA GLY A 313 0.12 -15.54 -2.97
C GLY A 313 -0.61 -14.39 -2.29
N TYR A 314 -1.94 -14.45 -2.27
CA TYR A 314 -2.77 -13.45 -1.62
C TYR A 314 -4.00 -14.13 -0.99
N TYR A 315 -4.66 -13.42 -0.09
CA TYR A 315 -5.94 -13.79 0.49
C TYR A 315 -6.87 -12.59 0.41
N TYR A 316 -8.08 -12.81 -0.10
CA TYR A 316 -9.11 -11.79 -0.23
C TYR A 316 -10.45 -12.44 0.10
N ASN A 317 -11.12 -11.99 1.16
CA ASN A 317 -12.40 -12.55 1.57
C ASN A 317 -13.29 -11.48 2.20
N THR A 318 -14.46 -11.28 1.60
CA THR A 318 -15.44 -10.26 1.96
C THR A 318 -16.49 -10.77 2.95
N ARG A 319 -16.47 -12.06 3.31
CA ARG A 319 -17.51 -12.67 4.16
C ARG A 319 -17.22 -12.42 5.64
N ASN A 320 -18.23 -12.01 6.40
CA ASN A 320 -18.06 -11.74 7.84
C ASN A 320 -17.77 -12.98 8.71
N ASP A 321 -18.03 -14.19 8.18
CA ASP A 321 -17.74 -15.46 8.85
C ASP A 321 -16.35 -16.01 8.54
N SER A 322 -15.55 -15.34 7.69
CA SER A 322 -14.15 -15.71 7.49
C SER A 322 -13.27 -15.26 8.66
N GLY A 323 -12.17 -15.99 8.86
CA GLY A 323 -11.17 -15.71 9.88
C GLY A 323 -9.85 -15.26 9.28
N GLY A 324 -8.90 -14.91 10.14
CA GLY A 324 -7.56 -14.54 9.72
C GLY A 324 -6.83 -15.66 8.95
N GLN A 325 -5.94 -15.29 8.05
CA GLN A 325 -5.27 -16.20 7.13
C GLN A 325 -3.75 -15.99 7.11
N LEU A 326 -3.00 -17.07 7.33
CA LEU A 326 -1.55 -17.08 7.13
C LEU A 326 -1.21 -17.46 5.68
N ILE A 327 -0.42 -16.62 5.03
CA ILE A 327 0.10 -16.85 3.68
C ILE A 327 1.61 -17.04 3.80
N VAL A 328 2.13 -18.14 3.26
CA VAL A 328 3.57 -18.46 3.25
C VAL A 328 3.99 -18.80 1.84
N ARG A 329 5.01 -18.13 1.32
CA ARG A 329 5.54 -18.34 -0.05
C ARG A 329 7.05 -18.20 -0.08
N GLU A 330 7.70 -19.07 -0.85
CA GLU A 330 9.09 -18.86 -1.27
C GLU A 330 9.10 -17.87 -2.43
N ILE A 331 9.92 -16.82 -2.31
CA ILE A 331 10.04 -15.74 -3.29
C ILE A 331 11.51 -15.42 -3.58
N PRO A 332 11.83 -14.90 -4.78
CA PRO A 332 13.20 -14.59 -5.14
C PRO A 332 13.75 -13.42 -4.32
N VAL A 333 15.06 -13.44 -4.06
CA VAL A 333 15.77 -12.26 -3.57
C VAL A 333 15.94 -11.28 -4.74
N VAL A 334 15.43 -10.06 -4.56
CA VAL A 334 15.56 -8.99 -5.55
C VAL A 334 16.79 -8.14 -5.19
N ASP A 335 17.83 -8.16 -6.04
CA ASP A 335 19.07 -7.42 -5.76
C ASP A 335 18.92 -5.89 -5.91
N GLN A 336 18.09 -5.43 -6.87
CA GLN A 336 17.81 -4.01 -7.13
C GLN A 336 16.36 -3.84 -7.60
N PRO A 337 15.66 -2.75 -7.22
CA PRO A 337 14.39 -2.36 -7.81
C PRO A 337 14.52 -2.09 -9.31
N ARG A 338 13.38 -1.97 -10.01
CA ARG A 338 13.38 -1.56 -11.43
C ARG A 338 13.78 -0.08 -11.53
N LEU A 339 15.09 0.18 -11.68
CA LEU A 339 15.68 1.52 -11.79
C LEU A 339 15.02 2.42 -12.85
N GLU A 340 14.41 1.82 -13.87
CA GLU A 340 13.65 2.52 -14.91
C GLU A 340 12.43 3.27 -14.36
N ALA A 341 11.74 2.70 -13.37
CA ALA A 341 10.62 3.35 -12.68
C ALA A 341 11.08 4.57 -11.87
N CYS A 342 12.33 4.55 -11.41
CA CYS A 342 12.95 5.63 -10.65
C CYS A 342 13.58 6.75 -11.52
N ARG A 343 13.50 6.66 -12.86
CA ARG A 343 14.11 7.64 -13.80
C ARG A 343 13.48 9.03 -13.74
N GLY A 344 12.27 9.19 -13.21
CA GLY A 344 11.64 10.50 -12.97
C GLY A 344 12.35 11.38 -11.94
N LEU A 345 13.27 10.80 -11.17
CA LEU A 345 14.21 11.56 -10.37
C LEU A 345 15.38 11.95 -11.28
N ASN A 346 15.51 13.24 -11.59
CA ASN A 346 16.78 13.81 -12.07
C ASN A 346 17.83 13.66 -10.95
N ILE A 347 18.31 12.44 -10.71
CA ILE A 347 19.42 12.19 -9.80
C ILE A 347 20.63 12.69 -10.56
N SER A 348 21.13 13.86 -10.18
CA SER A 348 22.45 14.27 -10.62
C SER A 348 23.42 13.21 -10.11
N LEU A 349 24.33 12.73 -10.96
CA LEU A 349 25.34 11.75 -10.56
C LEU A 349 26.17 12.23 -9.34
N SER A 350 26.17 13.54 -9.07
CA SER A 350 26.76 14.17 -7.88
C SER A 350 26.06 13.84 -6.56
N ASP A 351 24.74 13.61 -6.55
CA ASP A 351 23.98 13.35 -5.30
C ASP A 351 24.24 11.93 -4.76
N LEU A 352 24.49 10.97 -5.65
CA LEU A 352 24.89 9.60 -5.30
C LEU A 352 26.29 9.55 -4.66
N THR A 353 27.22 10.40 -5.12
CA THR A 353 28.59 10.41 -4.59
C THR A 353 28.69 11.00 -3.18
N ASP A 354 27.87 11.99 -2.83
CA ASP A 354 27.93 12.60 -1.50
C ASP A 354 27.29 11.72 -0.41
N GLN A 355 26.26 10.92 -0.75
CA GLN A 355 25.65 9.99 0.21
C GLN A 355 26.47 8.70 0.42
N MET A 356 27.15 8.19 -0.61
CA MET A 356 28.06 7.04 -0.44
C MET A 356 29.31 7.40 0.37
N LEU A 357 29.81 8.64 0.27
CA LEU A 357 30.92 9.14 1.10
C LEU A 357 30.51 9.56 2.52
N GLY A 358 29.21 9.75 2.78
CA GLY A 358 28.67 10.08 4.10
C GLY A 358 28.64 8.88 5.06
N LEU A 359 28.50 7.66 4.54
CA LEU A 359 28.48 6.43 5.33
C LEU A 359 29.88 5.91 5.70
N ASP A 360 30.92 6.33 4.99
CA ASP A 360 32.32 5.92 5.23
C ASP A 360 33.06 6.88 6.19
N LYS A 361 32.52 8.09 6.41
CA LYS A 361 33.09 9.09 7.32
C LYS A 361 32.71 8.85 8.79
N THR A 362 31.58 8.19 9.07
CA THR A 362 31.20 7.80 10.43
C THR A 362 32.09 6.70 11.00
N VAL A 363 32.67 5.83 10.16
CA VAL A 363 33.60 4.78 10.60
C VAL A 363 35.03 5.30 10.84
N ASN A 364 35.44 6.35 10.13
CA ASN A 364 36.80 6.90 10.24
C ASN A 364 36.96 7.95 11.34
N ASN A 365 35.89 8.66 11.72
CA ASN A 365 35.96 9.69 12.77
C ASN A 365 36.09 9.14 14.20
N GLU A 366 35.87 7.84 14.44
CA GLU A 366 36.09 7.23 15.75
C GLU A 366 37.54 6.77 15.98
N ARG A 367 38.39 6.80 14.95
CA ARG A 367 39.82 6.45 15.08
C ARG A 367 40.73 7.65 15.38
N GLU A 368 40.31 8.88 15.07
CA GLU A 368 41.15 10.07 15.29
C GLU A 368 40.94 10.73 16.68
N THR A 369 39.83 10.46 17.36
CA THR A 369 39.54 11.02 18.70
C THR A 369 40.24 10.30 19.86
N LEU A 370 40.88 9.16 19.61
CA LEU A 370 41.65 8.38 20.60
C LEU A 370 43.17 8.67 20.61
N GLN A 371 43.67 9.54 19.72
CA GLN A 371 45.10 9.90 19.68
C GLN A 371 45.45 11.33 20.14
N HIS A 372 44.47 12.18 20.47
CA HIS A 372 44.75 13.57 20.87
C HIS A 372 44.64 13.91 22.36
N THR A 373 44.18 13.02 23.23
CA THR A 373 44.19 13.18 24.69
C THR A 373 45.49 12.67 25.34
N LYS A 374 46.64 13.22 24.93
CA LYS A 374 47.88 13.18 25.73
C LYS A 374 48.92 14.18 25.22
N ARG A 375 48.65 15.47 25.33
CA ARG A 375 49.69 16.52 25.38
C ARG A 375 49.12 17.81 25.96
N LYS A 376 49.59 18.13 27.19
CA LYS A 376 49.89 19.46 27.77
C LYS A 376 48.82 20.57 27.56
N GLY A 377 48.24 21.17 28.59
CA GLY A 377 48.84 21.64 29.83
C GLY A 377 48.91 23.18 29.83
N GLN A 378 48.23 23.80 30.80
CA GLN A 378 48.49 25.12 31.41
C GLN A 378 48.53 26.39 30.52
N GLY A 379 47.70 27.37 30.89
CA GLY A 379 47.86 28.76 30.46
C GLY A 379 46.67 29.65 30.82
N LYS A 380 46.83 30.45 31.89
CA LYS A 380 45.92 31.48 32.39
C LYS A 380 46.32 32.87 31.85
N GLU A 381 45.35 33.78 31.87
CA GLU A 381 45.44 35.26 32.03
C GLU A 381 45.35 36.25 30.84
N HIS A 382 44.28 37.07 30.95
CA HIS A 382 44.15 38.55 30.90
C HIS A 382 44.33 39.44 29.64
N ASN A 383 43.26 40.24 29.44
CA ASN A 383 43.18 41.71 29.26
C ASN A 383 42.87 42.37 27.88
N LYS A 384 41.67 43.00 27.85
CA LYS A 384 41.30 44.41 27.55
C LYS A 384 41.64 45.09 26.21
N GLY A 385 40.63 45.80 25.67
CA GLY A 385 40.79 47.06 24.90
C GLY A 385 39.67 47.32 23.87
N HIS A 386 38.58 48.00 24.24
CA HIS A 386 38.27 49.42 23.95
C HIS A 386 38.03 49.81 22.48
N GLY A 387 36.81 50.28 22.18
CA GLY A 387 36.45 50.97 20.93
C GLY A 387 36.44 52.50 21.03
N LYS A 388 36.28 53.16 19.86
CA LYS A 388 35.73 54.51 19.55
C LYS A 388 35.93 54.74 18.03
N ARG A 389 34.94 55.02 17.18
CA ARG A 389 33.98 56.15 17.01
C ARG A 389 34.36 57.04 15.80
N HIS A 390 33.37 57.33 14.94
CA HIS A 390 32.92 58.63 14.35
C HIS A 390 32.23 58.32 13.00
N GLY A 391 30.97 58.69 12.68
CA GLY A 391 30.20 59.96 12.77
C GLY A 391 30.14 60.57 11.34
N LYS A 392 29.09 61.16 10.75
CA LYS A 392 27.77 61.73 11.13
C LYS A 392 27.06 62.27 9.84
N GLY A 393 25.73 62.49 9.92
CA GLY A 393 24.95 63.49 9.13
C GLY A 393 23.55 62.97 8.75
N GLN A 394 22.43 63.20 9.46
CA GLN A 394 21.56 64.38 9.74
C GLN A 394 20.71 64.97 8.57
N GLY A 395 19.38 64.92 8.74
CA GLY A 395 18.36 65.77 8.09
C GLY A 395 16.96 65.51 8.67
N LYS A 396 16.25 66.55 9.13
CA LYS A 396 14.98 66.54 9.90
C LYS A 396 13.77 66.94 9.03
N GLY A 397 12.56 66.51 9.42
CA GLY A 397 11.28 67.15 9.08
C GLY A 397 10.11 66.67 9.96
N LYS A 398 9.35 67.59 10.58
CA LYS A 398 8.17 67.39 11.45
C LYS A 398 6.98 68.23 10.94
N ARG A 399 5.75 67.72 11.02
CA ARG A 399 4.41 68.38 11.24
C ARG A 399 3.36 67.25 11.36
N LYS A 400 2.54 67.02 12.40
CA LYS A 400 1.50 67.74 13.19
C LYS A 400 0.11 67.91 12.52
N GLY A 401 -0.91 67.28 13.14
CA GLY A 401 -2.38 67.51 13.10
C GLY A 401 -3.07 66.25 13.66
N GLN A 402 -3.68 66.13 14.86
CA GLN A 402 -4.75 66.81 15.63
C GLN A 402 -6.20 66.62 15.13
N GLY A 403 -7.05 66.02 15.99
CA GLY A 403 -8.53 66.05 15.96
C GLY A 403 -9.19 64.72 16.39
N LYS A 404 -9.44 64.48 17.69
CA LYS A 404 -10.75 64.52 18.40
C LYS A 404 -11.77 63.48 17.86
N GLY A 405 -12.35 62.53 18.62
CA GLY A 405 -12.74 62.46 20.04
C GLY A 405 -14.24 62.11 20.09
N GLN A 406 -14.64 60.94 20.58
CA GLN A 406 -15.52 60.66 21.75
C GLN A 406 -16.42 59.49 21.31
N GLY A 407 -16.80 58.46 22.08
CA GLY A 407 -16.78 58.23 23.51
C GLY A 407 -18.17 57.75 23.97
N LYS A 408 -18.16 56.84 24.96
CA LYS A 408 -19.29 56.26 25.76
C LYS A 408 -19.85 54.93 25.22
N GLY A 409 -20.03 53.88 26.02
CA GLY A 409 -19.84 53.70 27.45
C GLY A 409 -20.79 52.62 28.00
N HIS A 410 -20.20 51.62 28.64
CA HIS A 410 -20.66 50.73 29.71
C HIS A 410 -22.08 50.10 29.79
N GLY A 411 -22.07 48.79 30.06
CA GLY A 411 -23.07 48.11 30.90
C GLY A 411 -22.61 46.72 31.34
N LYS A 412 -22.26 46.55 32.63
CA LYS A 412 -22.03 45.26 33.31
C LYS A 412 -23.37 44.60 33.68
N GLY A 413 -23.43 43.26 33.65
CA GLY A 413 -24.53 42.51 34.28
C GLY A 413 -24.23 41.01 34.42
N GLN A 414 -24.03 40.55 35.65
CA GLN A 414 -24.08 39.14 36.04
C GLN A 414 -25.55 38.68 36.16
N ARG A 415 -25.90 37.46 35.74
CA ARG A 415 -26.50 36.40 36.59
C ARG A 415 -26.89 35.13 35.81
N LYS A 416 -26.89 34.04 36.58
CA LYS A 416 -27.18 32.63 36.31
C LYS A 416 -28.60 32.37 35.75
N GLY A 417 -28.77 31.29 34.98
CA GLY A 417 -30.06 30.64 34.73
C GLY A 417 -29.98 29.46 33.78
N LYS A 418 -30.29 28.25 34.27
CA LYS A 418 -30.39 26.98 33.52
C LYS A 418 -31.59 26.97 32.57
N GLY A 419 -31.47 26.26 31.44
CA GLY A 419 -32.60 25.87 30.59
C GLY A 419 -32.16 24.84 29.53
N LEU A 420 -32.67 23.61 29.67
CA LEU A 420 -32.46 22.48 28.77
C LEU A 420 -33.04 22.75 27.37
N GLY A 421 -32.28 22.41 26.33
CA GLY A 421 -32.76 22.28 24.96
C GLY A 421 -32.07 21.10 24.27
N LYS A 422 -32.76 19.96 24.19
CA LYS A 422 -32.35 18.80 23.39
C LYS A 422 -32.31 19.20 21.91
N GLY A 423 -31.18 18.99 21.25
CA GLY A 423 -31.06 19.07 19.80
C GLY A 423 -30.14 17.96 19.29
N LYS A 424 -30.72 16.80 18.95
CA LYS A 424 -30.04 15.75 18.18
C LYS A 424 -29.80 16.29 16.77
N GLY A 425 -28.55 16.60 16.42
CA GLY A 425 -28.12 16.85 15.06
C GLY A 425 -27.52 15.58 14.46
N GLN A 426 -28.35 14.64 14.02
CA GLN A 426 -27.93 13.64 13.03
C GLN A 426 -27.85 14.34 11.67
N ARG A 427 -26.65 14.55 11.14
CA ARG A 427 -26.46 14.70 9.69
C ARG A 427 -26.04 13.35 9.14
N LYS A 428 -27.03 12.59 8.65
CA LYS A 428 -26.80 11.53 7.68
C LYS A 428 -26.54 12.20 6.33
N GLY A 429 -25.30 12.15 5.85
CA GLY A 429 -25.00 12.39 4.44
C GLY A 429 -25.33 11.12 3.65
N GLN A 430 -26.52 11.07 3.05
CA GLN A 430 -26.79 10.16 1.94
C GLN A 430 -26.38 10.90 0.66
N GLY A 431 -25.25 10.52 0.08
CA GLY A 431 -24.92 10.89 -1.30
C GLY A 431 -25.81 10.06 -2.23
N LYS A 432 -26.94 10.63 -2.66
CA LYS A 432 -27.65 10.18 -3.85
C LYS A 432 -27.27 11.12 -4.98
N GLY A 433 -26.46 10.64 -5.92
CA GLY A 433 -26.25 11.32 -7.20
C GLY A 433 -27.55 11.25 -8.01
N GLN A 434 -28.30 12.36 -8.05
CA GLN A 434 -29.36 12.58 -9.03
C GLN A 434 -28.88 13.70 -9.96
N GLY A 435 -28.36 13.33 -11.12
CA GLY A 435 -28.29 14.27 -12.25
C GLY A 435 -29.72 14.46 -12.78
N SER A 436 -30.21 15.70 -12.80
CA SER A 436 -31.46 16.05 -13.47
C SER A 436 -31.13 16.68 -14.82
N ILE A 437 -31.68 16.10 -15.89
CA ILE A 437 -31.60 16.61 -17.26
C ILE A 437 -32.67 17.71 -17.41
N SER A 438 -32.35 18.81 -18.09
CA SER A 438 -33.26 19.93 -18.27
C SER A 438 -34.31 19.62 -19.35
N GLN A 439 -35.53 20.12 -19.20
CA GLN A 439 -36.66 19.85 -20.11
C GLN A 439 -36.44 20.35 -21.56
N HIS A 440 -35.35 21.07 -21.83
CA HIS A 440 -35.00 21.51 -23.19
C HIS A 440 -34.22 20.47 -24.00
N ASP A 441 -33.68 19.43 -23.35
CA ASP A 441 -32.87 18.38 -23.97
C ASP A 441 -33.72 17.18 -24.46
N ILE A 442 -35.05 17.20 -24.26
CA ILE A 442 -35.93 16.04 -24.48
C ILE A 442 -36.44 15.94 -25.94
N ASN A 443 -36.32 16.99 -26.74
CA ASN A 443 -36.97 17.01 -28.06
C ASN A 443 -36.08 16.62 -29.25
N ASP A 444 -34.78 16.40 -29.07
CA ASP A 444 -33.87 15.95 -30.15
C ASP A 444 -33.57 14.44 -30.13
N GLU A 445 -33.97 13.69 -29.08
CA GLU A 445 -33.64 12.27 -28.93
C GLU A 445 -34.55 11.28 -29.69
N MET A 446 -35.52 11.74 -30.49
CA MET A 446 -36.51 10.85 -31.13
C MET A 446 -36.34 10.58 -32.63
N GLN A 447 -35.28 11.03 -33.31
CA GLN A 447 -35.17 10.77 -34.76
C GLN A 447 -33.87 10.23 -35.36
N HIS A 448 -32.76 10.05 -34.64
CA HIS A 448 -31.58 9.33 -35.19
C HIS A 448 -30.87 8.47 -34.12
N GLY A 449 -30.47 7.26 -34.52
CA GLY A 449 -29.88 6.26 -33.63
C GLY A 449 -28.55 6.66 -32.99
N PHE A 450 -28.36 6.22 -31.74
CA PHE A 450 -27.11 6.06 -30.98
C PHE A 450 -25.89 6.91 -31.40
N HIS A 451 -25.76 8.08 -30.79
CA HIS A 451 -24.47 8.73 -30.54
C HIS A 451 -24.36 9.04 -29.04
N VAL A 452 -23.79 8.11 -28.26
CA VAL A 452 -23.19 8.49 -26.97
C VAL A 452 -21.72 8.76 -27.27
N ASP A 453 -21.46 10.03 -27.56
CA ASP A 453 -20.13 10.64 -27.51
C ASP A 453 -19.64 10.66 -26.04
N MET A 454 -18.36 10.94 -25.83
CA MET A 454 -17.71 10.99 -24.51
C MET A 454 -18.62 11.57 -23.39
N PHE A 455 -18.67 10.92 -22.23
CA PHE A 455 -19.44 11.36 -21.06
C PHE A 455 -18.55 11.56 -19.83
N GLN A 456 -19.01 12.36 -18.87
CA GLN A 456 -18.31 12.54 -17.60
C GLN A 456 -18.91 11.65 -16.51
N TYR A 457 -18.04 11.08 -15.67
CA TYR A 457 -18.48 10.25 -14.55
C TYR A 457 -17.52 10.42 -13.37
N ASP A 458 -18.06 10.48 -12.17
CA ASP A 458 -17.24 10.61 -10.96
C ASP A 458 -16.85 9.20 -10.49
N LEU A 459 -15.56 8.83 -10.61
CA LEU A 459 -15.00 7.58 -10.09
C LEU A 459 -14.15 7.92 -8.87
N PHE A 460 -14.51 7.35 -7.71
CA PHE A 460 -13.87 7.66 -6.43
C PHE A 460 -13.73 9.18 -6.17
N TYR A 461 -14.82 9.93 -6.42
CA TYR A 461 -14.92 11.39 -6.23
C TYR A 461 -14.13 12.26 -7.22
N ASP A 462 -13.41 11.66 -8.17
CA ASP A 462 -12.73 12.38 -9.24
C ASP A 462 -13.55 12.33 -10.53
N ARG A 463 -13.62 13.45 -11.25
CA ARG A 463 -14.43 13.56 -12.49
C ARG A 463 -13.63 13.13 -13.71
N PHE A 464 -13.93 11.95 -14.24
CA PHE A 464 -13.28 11.40 -15.42
C PHE A 464 -14.01 11.81 -16.71
N ASN A 465 -13.27 11.83 -17.82
CA ASN A 465 -13.86 11.73 -19.16
C ASN A 465 -13.85 10.26 -19.59
N LEU A 466 -15.00 9.71 -19.98
CA LEU A 466 -15.16 8.31 -20.39
C LEU A 466 -15.72 8.21 -21.81
N VAL A 467 -15.35 7.15 -22.52
CA VAL A 467 -15.90 6.76 -23.82
C VAL A 467 -16.27 5.27 -23.82
N PRO A 468 -17.51 4.89 -24.20
CA PRO A 468 -17.90 3.50 -24.29
C PRO A 468 -17.08 2.72 -25.33
N LEU A 469 -16.69 1.50 -25.00
CA LEU A 469 -16.06 0.54 -25.92
C LEU A 469 -17.15 -0.18 -26.70
N ARG A 470 -17.14 -0.01 -28.03
CA ARG A 470 -18.12 -0.59 -28.96
C ARG A 470 -17.63 -1.92 -29.51
N SER A 471 -18.55 -2.83 -29.84
CA SER A 471 -18.23 -4.16 -30.39
C SER A 471 -17.53 -4.12 -31.75
N GLU A 472 -17.76 -3.06 -32.54
CA GLU A 472 -17.10 -2.85 -33.85
C GLU A 472 -15.77 -2.10 -33.73
N GLY A 473 -15.45 -1.58 -32.54
CA GLY A 473 -14.23 -0.79 -32.31
C GLY A 473 -13.02 -1.69 -32.09
N VAL A 474 -11.94 -1.39 -32.83
CA VAL A 474 -10.61 -2.00 -32.63
C VAL A 474 -9.74 -1.08 -31.78
N ASN A 475 -9.86 0.24 -31.94
CA ASN A 475 -9.08 1.26 -31.25
C ASN A 475 -9.98 2.43 -30.80
N THR A 476 -9.73 2.95 -29.59
CA THR A 476 -10.45 4.10 -29.02
C THR A 476 -9.50 4.97 -28.20
N SER A 477 -9.78 6.27 -28.08
CA SER A 477 -9.01 7.19 -27.23
C SER A 477 -9.90 8.19 -26.50
N VAL A 478 -9.46 8.64 -25.34
CA VAL A 478 -10.10 9.71 -24.56
C VAL A 478 -9.03 10.53 -23.84
N CYS A 479 -9.23 11.84 -23.73
CA CYS A 479 -8.30 12.72 -23.05
C CYS A 479 -8.98 13.48 -21.90
N HIS A 480 -8.23 13.79 -20.86
CA HIS A 480 -8.58 14.69 -19.77
C HIS A 480 -7.39 15.60 -19.52
N THR A 481 -7.57 16.91 -19.70
CA THR A 481 -6.48 17.91 -19.64
C THR A 481 -5.28 17.51 -20.51
N ASP A 482 -4.11 17.22 -19.93
CA ASP A 482 -2.89 16.89 -20.68
C ASP A 482 -2.70 15.38 -20.90
N LEU A 483 -3.50 14.53 -20.23
CA LEU A 483 -3.47 13.09 -20.39
C LEU A 483 -4.45 12.63 -21.48
N CYS A 484 -3.95 11.87 -22.45
CA CYS A 484 -4.67 11.12 -23.45
C CYS A 484 -4.37 9.63 -23.26
N CYS A 485 -5.45 8.86 -23.11
CA CYS A 485 -5.43 7.42 -22.97
C CYS A 485 -5.89 6.78 -24.29
N HIS A 486 -5.23 5.70 -24.68
CA HIS A 486 -5.57 4.94 -25.88
C HIS A 486 -5.71 3.47 -25.53
N ILE A 487 -6.70 2.83 -26.14
CA ILE A 487 -6.92 1.40 -26.03
C ILE A 487 -7.07 0.77 -27.41
N SER A 488 -6.38 -0.34 -27.62
CA SER A 488 -6.64 -1.29 -28.70
C SER A 488 -7.26 -2.54 -28.09
N TYR A 489 -8.37 -3.05 -28.62
CA TYR A 489 -9.13 -4.10 -27.95
C TYR A 489 -9.96 -4.98 -28.89
N SER A 490 -10.43 -6.11 -28.35
CA SER A 490 -11.44 -6.97 -28.96
C SER A 490 -12.49 -7.38 -27.92
N LEU A 491 -13.76 -7.16 -28.25
CA LEU A 491 -14.90 -7.55 -27.41
C LEU A 491 -15.51 -8.86 -27.91
N GLU A 492 -15.79 -9.77 -26.97
CA GLU A 492 -16.54 -10.98 -27.25
C GLU A 492 -17.97 -10.85 -26.67
N PRO A 493 -19.01 -10.80 -27.51
CA PRO A 493 -20.39 -10.83 -27.04
C PRO A 493 -20.75 -12.22 -26.50
N LYS A 494 -21.74 -12.28 -25.60
CA LYS A 494 -22.31 -13.52 -25.05
C LYS A 494 -22.65 -14.51 -26.18
N ASN A 495 -22.17 -15.75 -26.08
CA ASN A 495 -22.75 -16.87 -26.82
C ASN A 495 -24.24 -16.93 -26.45
N ARG A 496 -25.14 -16.47 -27.34
CA ARG A 496 -26.56 -16.81 -27.22
C ARG A 496 -26.63 -18.34 -27.31
N PRO A 497 -27.37 -19.03 -26.43
CA PRO A 497 -27.79 -20.39 -26.73
C PRO A 497 -28.48 -20.33 -28.11
N ALA A 498 -28.07 -21.20 -29.03
CA ALA A 498 -28.74 -21.32 -30.31
C ALA A 498 -30.25 -21.47 -30.02
N MET A 499 -31.08 -20.58 -30.58
CA MET A 499 -32.50 -20.86 -30.68
C MET A 499 -32.60 -22.18 -31.44
N GLU A 500 -32.95 -23.26 -30.74
CA GLU A 500 -33.52 -24.43 -31.37
C GLU A 500 -34.79 -23.96 -32.08
N TYR A 501 -34.68 -23.67 -33.37
CA TYR A 501 -35.82 -23.74 -34.25
C TYR A 501 -36.29 -25.19 -34.19
N GLN A 502 -37.29 -25.45 -33.34
CA GLN A 502 -38.08 -26.66 -33.46
C GLN A 502 -38.80 -26.60 -34.81
N THR A 503 -38.15 -27.14 -35.84
CA THR A 503 -38.83 -27.56 -37.06
C THR A 503 -39.82 -28.64 -36.65
N GLN A 504 -41.11 -28.29 -36.55
CA GLN A 504 -42.18 -29.28 -36.55
C GLN A 504 -42.16 -30.00 -37.90
N THR A 505 -41.43 -31.11 -37.96
CA THR A 505 -41.56 -32.10 -39.02
C THR A 505 -42.91 -32.78 -38.86
N ALA A 506 -43.84 -32.47 -39.76
CA ALA A 506 -45.05 -33.23 -39.96
C ALA A 506 -44.68 -34.62 -40.51
N ASN A 507 -44.64 -35.62 -39.63
CA ASN A 507 -44.66 -37.03 -40.01
C ASN A 507 -46.04 -37.59 -39.70
N GLY A 508 -46.81 -37.80 -40.77
CA GLY A 508 -48.02 -38.59 -40.74
C GLY A 508 -47.71 -40.05 -40.44
N ILE A 509 -48.54 -40.65 -39.59
CA ILE A 509 -48.74 -42.09 -39.54
C ILE A 509 -50.25 -42.33 -39.44
N ASP A 510 -50.78 -42.90 -40.51
CA ASP A 510 -52.10 -43.53 -40.58
C ASP A 510 -52.27 -44.61 -39.50
N ARG A 511 -53.45 -44.65 -38.86
CA ARG A 511 -54.22 -45.89 -38.69
C ARG A 511 -55.65 -45.66 -38.19
N ALA A 512 -56.56 -45.82 -39.15
CA ALA A 512 -57.93 -46.36 -39.17
C ALA A 512 -58.73 -46.69 -37.89
N GLY A 513 -60.02 -46.37 -38.00
CA GLY A 513 -61.18 -46.97 -37.32
C GLY A 513 -61.88 -46.00 -36.37
N GLN A 514 -63.20 -45.76 -36.35
CA GLN A 514 -64.38 -46.20 -37.10
C GLN A 514 -65.59 -45.51 -36.39
N HIS A 515 -66.74 -45.34 -37.08
CA HIS A 515 -68.07 -44.97 -36.55
C HIS A 515 -68.34 -43.48 -36.17
N SER A 516 -69.02 -42.70 -37.04
CA SER A 516 -70.50 -42.53 -37.20
C SER A 516 -71.13 -41.77 -36.00
N THR A 517 -71.77 -40.59 -36.10
CA THR A 517 -72.95 -40.22 -36.92
C THR A 517 -73.29 -38.71 -36.81
N HIS A 518 -73.62 -38.05 -37.94
CA HIS A 518 -74.73 -37.08 -38.16
C HIS A 518 -74.73 -35.65 -37.51
N PRO A 519 -75.50 -34.67 -38.04
CA PRO A 519 -74.91 -33.54 -38.77
C PRO A 519 -75.39 -32.11 -38.37
N PHE A 520 -74.75 -31.11 -38.99
CA PHE A 520 -75.25 -29.76 -39.34
C PHE A 520 -76.01 -28.91 -38.29
N ASN A 521 -75.40 -27.80 -37.87
CA ASN A 521 -75.99 -26.47 -38.09
C ASN A 521 -74.96 -25.33 -37.92
N LYS A 522 -75.10 -24.34 -38.82
CA LYS A 522 -74.44 -23.03 -38.79
C LYS A 522 -74.92 -22.21 -37.60
N ALA A 523 -74.01 -21.45 -36.98
CA ALA A 523 -74.30 -20.14 -36.43
C ALA A 523 -73.02 -19.29 -36.53
N GLU A 524 -73.18 -18.10 -37.10
CA GLU A 524 -72.22 -17.00 -37.09
C GLU A 524 -71.93 -16.59 -35.65
N ASP A 525 -70.69 -16.28 -35.31
CA ASP A 525 -70.45 -15.35 -34.22
C ASP A 525 -69.20 -14.48 -34.40
N SER A 526 -69.50 -13.20 -34.19
CA SER A 526 -68.71 -12.01 -33.86
C SER A 526 -67.19 -12.09 -33.61
N GLU A 527 -66.50 -11.11 -34.19
CA GLU A 527 -65.11 -10.72 -33.90
C GLU A 527 -64.94 -10.25 -32.44
N GLU A 528 -64.02 -10.89 -31.71
CA GLU A 528 -63.28 -10.25 -30.61
C GLU A 528 -61.80 -10.15 -31.00
N VAL A 529 -61.32 -8.92 -31.11
CA VAL A 529 -59.91 -8.58 -31.33
C VAL A 529 -59.17 -8.75 -30.00
N GLU A 530 -58.40 -9.82 -29.88
CA GLU A 530 -57.52 -10.04 -28.73
C GLU A 530 -56.26 -9.17 -28.86
N VAL A 531 -56.18 -8.13 -28.03
CA VAL A 531 -54.99 -7.29 -27.88
C VAL A 531 -53.89 -8.12 -27.21
N VAL A 532 -52.92 -8.58 -28.00
CA VAL A 532 -51.70 -9.21 -27.48
C VAL A 532 -50.92 -8.19 -26.67
N THR A 533 -51.02 -8.28 -25.34
CA THR A 533 -50.20 -7.51 -24.41
C THR A 533 -48.79 -8.11 -24.39
N ALA A 534 -47.80 -7.33 -24.80
CA ALA A 534 -46.40 -7.70 -24.68
C ALA A 534 -46.03 -7.90 -23.19
N ASN A 535 -45.54 -9.09 -22.85
CA ASN A 535 -45.09 -9.48 -21.51
C ASN A 535 -44.13 -8.44 -20.90
N SER A 536 -44.33 -8.13 -19.62
CA SER A 536 -43.53 -7.19 -18.82
C SER A 536 -42.04 -7.53 -18.74
N GLU A 537 -41.67 -8.80 -18.96
CA GLU A 537 -40.28 -9.26 -19.03
C GLU A 537 -39.56 -8.74 -20.29
N ASN A 538 -40.28 -8.58 -21.40
CA ASN A 538 -39.70 -8.13 -22.67
C ASN A 538 -39.45 -6.60 -22.72
N LYS A 539 -40.10 -5.83 -21.84
CA LYS A 539 -39.79 -4.40 -21.65
C LYS A 539 -38.59 -4.16 -20.73
N ARG A 540 -38.28 -5.11 -19.84
CA ARG A 540 -37.16 -5.01 -18.89
C ARG A 540 -35.80 -5.19 -19.57
N ALA A 541 -35.75 -6.02 -20.63
CA ALA A 541 -34.54 -6.26 -21.42
C ALA A 541 -34.17 -5.12 -22.39
N ALA A 542 -35.08 -4.18 -22.69
CA ALA A 542 -34.84 -3.10 -23.66
C ALA A 542 -34.11 -1.87 -23.08
N TYR A 543 -33.86 -1.81 -21.77
CA TYR A 543 -33.34 -0.63 -21.06
C TYR A 543 -32.16 -0.93 -20.14
N ASP A 544 -31.55 -2.10 -20.28
CA ASP A 544 -30.42 -2.57 -19.48
C ASP A 544 -29.25 -2.92 -20.40
N GLU A 545 -28.22 -2.09 -20.39
CA GLU A 545 -27.07 -2.20 -21.30
C GLU A 545 -25.76 -2.30 -20.50
N GLU A 546 -24.99 -3.35 -20.75
CA GLU A 546 -23.66 -3.58 -20.16
C GLU A 546 -22.57 -3.23 -21.16
N PHE A 547 -21.58 -2.46 -20.74
CA PHE A 547 -20.45 -2.08 -21.58
C PHE A 547 -19.19 -1.82 -20.77
N TYR A 548 -18.02 -1.88 -21.41
CA TYR A 548 -16.78 -1.34 -20.85
C TYR A 548 -16.62 0.09 -21.35
N ALA A 549 -16.00 0.95 -20.54
CA ALA A 549 -15.62 2.30 -20.95
C ALA A 549 -14.13 2.52 -20.72
N LEU A 550 -13.47 3.21 -21.66
CA LEU A 550 -12.15 3.79 -21.46
C LEU A 550 -12.33 5.14 -20.77
N GLY A 551 -11.58 5.39 -19.70
CA GLY A 551 -11.57 6.65 -18.96
C GLY A 551 -10.17 7.27 -18.87
N ALA A 552 -10.13 8.60 -18.86
CA ALA A 552 -8.94 9.40 -18.55
C ALA A 552 -9.24 10.36 -17.40
N PHE A 553 -8.29 10.48 -16.47
CA PHE A 553 -8.26 11.51 -15.44
C PHE A 553 -6.85 12.04 -15.25
N ASP A 554 -6.73 13.35 -15.07
CA ASP A 554 -5.47 14.05 -14.81
C ASP A 554 -5.79 15.25 -13.95
N GLY A 555 -5.45 15.15 -12.67
CA GLY A 555 -5.86 16.14 -11.69
C GLY A 555 -5.45 15.83 -10.27
N LEU A 556 -5.73 16.80 -9.40
CA LEU A 556 -5.48 16.71 -7.97
C LEU A 556 -6.69 16.05 -7.27
N HIS A 557 -6.48 14.87 -6.70
CA HIS A 557 -7.43 14.24 -5.80
C HIS A 557 -7.41 14.94 -4.43
N VAL A 558 -8.59 15.17 -3.85
CA VAL A 558 -8.75 15.91 -2.58
C VAL A 558 -9.69 15.23 -1.57
N TYR A 559 -10.31 14.11 -1.93
CA TYR A 559 -11.19 13.37 -1.04
C TYR A 559 -10.38 12.44 -0.13
N GLU A 560 -10.54 12.53 1.19
CA GLU A 560 -9.82 11.66 2.14
C GLU A 560 -8.27 11.65 2.05
N GLY A 561 -7.68 12.57 1.27
CA GLY A 561 -6.26 12.73 1.02
C GLY A 561 -6.02 13.82 -0.01
N ARG A 562 -4.76 14.27 -0.16
CA ARG A 562 -4.37 15.22 -1.21
C ARG A 562 -3.19 14.65 -1.99
N TYR A 563 -3.42 14.28 -3.26
CA TYR A 563 -2.40 13.71 -4.13
C TYR A 563 -2.79 13.84 -5.61
N TYR A 564 -1.81 14.12 -6.47
CA TYR A 564 -2.02 14.31 -7.91
C TYR A 564 -1.92 13.00 -8.68
N ILE A 565 -2.95 12.66 -9.45
CA ILE A 565 -3.01 11.38 -10.17
C ILE A 565 -3.27 11.61 -11.66
N GLN A 566 -2.67 10.74 -12.46
CA GLN A 566 -2.99 10.56 -13.88
C GLN A 566 -3.44 9.11 -14.05
N LEU A 567 -4.65 8.87 -14.56
CA LEU A 567 -5.23 7.54 -14.67
C LEU A 567 -5.74 7.30 -16.09
N CYS A 568 -5.30 6.19 -16.68
CA CYS A 568 -5.97 5.57 -17.82
C CYS A 568 -6.64 4.30 -17.33
N THR A 569 -7.96 4.18 -17.47
CA THR A 569 -8.73 3.06 -16.92
C THR A 569 -9.67 2.45 -17.93
N VAL A 570 -9.84 1.14 -17.88
CA VAL A 570 -10.91 0.40 -18.55
C VAL A 570 -11.79 -0.19 -17.47
N ILE A 571 -13.05 0.23 -17.45
CA ILE A 571 -13.96 -0.09 -16.35
C ILE A 571 -15.31 -0.58 -16.88
N ARG A 572 -15.92 -1.52 -16.17
CA ARG A 572 -17.28 -1.96 -16.46
C ARG A 572 -18.30 -0.88 -16.09
N CYS A 573 -19.32 -0.77 -16.92
CA CYS A 573 -20.46 0.13 -16.75
C CYS A 573 -21.75 -0.60 -17.09
N ARG A 574 -22.83 -0.18 -16.46
CA ARG A 574 -24.19 -0.62 -16.76
C ARG A 574 -25.12 0.58 -16.82
N LYS A 575 -25.92 0.65 -17.87
CA LYS A 575 -26.94 1.67 -18.05
C LYS A 575 -28.31 1.07 -17.81
N GLN A 576 -29.00 1.54 -16.79
CA GLN A 576 -30.37 1.14 -16.45
C GLN A 576 -31.27 2.35 -16.38
N LEU A 577 -32.37 2.36 -17.15
CA LEU A 577 -33.36 3.45 -17.12
C LEU A 577 -32.73 4.85 -17.29
N ASN A 578 -31.74 4.97 -18.19
CA ASN A 578 -30.93 6.17 -18.45
C ASN A 578 -29.98 6.62 -17.32
N VAL A 579 -29.78 5.80 -16.28
CA VAL A 579 -28.73 6.01 -15.29
C VAL A 579 -27.54 5.13 -15.65
N VAL A 580 -26.39 5.76 -15.90
CA VAL A 580 -25.12 5.05 -16.08
C VAL A 580 -24.50 4.82 -14.71
N ASN A 581 -24.04 3.61 -14.46
CA ASN A 581 -23.31 3.26 -13.27
C ASN A 581 -22.04 2.50 -13.66
N CYS A 582 -20.88 3.06 -13.32
CA CYS A 582 -19.59 2.45 -13.53
C CYS A 582 -18.97 2.18 -12.17
N SER A 583 -18.20 1.10 -12.03
CA SER A 583 -17.52 0.71 -10.77
C SER A 583 -18.34 0.04 -9.66
N ASP A 584 -19.68 -0.04 -9.75
CA ASP A 584 -20.44 -0.53 -8.59
C ASP A 584 -20.09 -1.98 -8.19
N GLU A 585 -20.24 -2.28 -6.89
CA GLU A 585 -20.07 -3.61 -6.29
C GLU A 585 -21.15 -4.56 -6.82
N MET A 586 -20.92 -5.12 -8.01
CA MET A 586 -21.93 -5.88 -8.74
C MET A 586 -22.09 -7.29 -8.16
N GLY A 587 -23.23 -7.50 -7.52
CA GLY A 587 -23.81 -8.83 -7.25
C GLY A 587 -24.57 -9.40 -8.44
N GLU A 588 -24.19 -9.07 -9.68
CA GLU A 588 -24.84 -9.59 -10.90
C GLU A 588 -23.82 -10.05 -11.95
N GLU A 589 -24.21 -11.06 -12.74
CA GLU A 589 -23.42 -11.59 -13.86
C GLU A 589 -23.20 -10.52 -14.93
N PHE A 590 -21.95 -10.06 -15.10
CA PHE A 590 -21.56 -9.20 -16.22
C PHE A 590 -21.27 -10.05 -17.45
N SER A 591 -22.06 -9.86 -18.51
CA SER A 591 -22.08 -10.76 -19.66
C SER A 591 -20.98 -10.49 -20.69
N MET A 592 -20.44 -9.27 -20.72
CA MET A 592 -19.45 -8.85 -21.72
C MET A 592 -18.02 -9.18 -21.30
N ARG A 593 -17.24 -9.76 -22.22
CA ARG A 593 -15.82 -10.09 -21.98
C ARG A 593 -14.89 -9.22 -22.80
N LEU A 594 -13.87 -8.71 -22.11
CA LEU A 594 -12.74 -7.98 -22.68
C LEU A 594 -11.47 -8.78 -22.39
N ASN A 595 -11.16 -9.73 -23.28
CA ASN A 595 -10.08 -10.70 -23.07
C ASN A 595 -8.74 -10.23 -23.62
N HIS A 596 -8.74 -9.36 -24.64
CA HIS A 596 -7.54 -8.89 -25.30
C HIS A 596 -7.61 -7.38 -25.41
N PHE A 597 -6.63 -6.69 -24.81
CA PHE A 597 -6.49 -5.26 -24.95
C PHE A 597 -5.08 -4.77 -24.66
N GLU A 598 -4.74 -3.64 -25.24
CA GLU A 598 -3.53 -2.87 -25.00
C GLU A 598 -3.97 -1.47 -24.56
N LEU A 599 -3.51 -1.05 -23.38
CA LEU A 599 -3.85 0.22 -22.75
C LEU A 599 -2.57 1.05 -22.55
N ILE A 600 -2.60 2.29 -23.01
CA ILE A 600 -1.43 3.17 -23.09
C ILE A 600 -1.86 4.61 -22.79
N GLY A 601 -0.93 5.44 -22.32
CA GLY A 601 -1.19 6.86 -22.09
C GLY A 601 0.09 7.71 -22.12
N ASN A 602 -0.04 8.99 -22.42
CA ASN A 602 1.07 9.96 -22.40
C ASN A 602 1.31 10.52 -20.98
N PHE A 603 1.59 9.65 -20.03
CA PHE A 603 1.84 10.05 -18.64
C PHE A 603 3.04 11.01 -18.53
N SER A 604 2.89 12.01 -17.67
CA SER A 604 3.95 12.95 -17.32
C SER A 604 4.94 12.38 -16.29
N SER A 605 4.50 11.39 -15.51
CA SER A 605 5.27 10.74 -14.46
C SER A 605 5.71 9.34 -14.90
N SER A 606 6.90 8.92 -14.44
CA SER A 606 7.39 7.55 -14.62
C SER A 606 6.86 6.58 -13.54
N TYR A 607 6.20 7.09 -12.50
CA TYR A 607 5.63 6.28 -11.41
C TYR A 607 4.26 5.75 -11.81
N LEU A 608 4.27 4.60 -12.50
CA LEU A 608 3.09 3.92 -13.01
C LEU A 608 2.90 2.57 -12.30
N TYR A 609 1.70 2.33 -11.80
CA TYR A 609 1.29 1.11 -11.11
C TYR A 609 0.21 0.42 -11.95
N PRO A 610 0.51 -0.69 -12.64
CA PRO A 610 -0.45 -1.36 -13.51
C PRO A 610 -1.38 -2.27 -12.71
N GLU A 611 -2.68 -2.05 -12.84
CA GLU A 611 -3.73 -2.76 -12.11
C GLU A 611 -4.57 -3.59 -13.07
N ILE A 612 -4.85 -4.84 -12.70
CA ILE A 612 -5.90 -5.65 -13.33
C ILE A 612 -6.63 -6.41 -12.22
N LEU A 613 -7.93 -6.14 -12.10
CA LEU A 613 -8.80 -6.81 -11.14
C LEU A 613 -9.92 -7.53 -11.89
N LEU A 614 -10.10 -8.81 -11.58
CA LEU A 614 -11.16 -9.64 -12.13
C LEU A 614 -12.31 -9.76 -11.14
N GLN A 615 -13.54 -9.80 -11.65
CA GLN A 615 -14.74 -10.05 -10.87
C GLN A 615 -14.94 -11.57 -10.73
N GLY A 616 -14.81 -12.10 -9.51
CA GLY A 616 -15.31 -13.43 -9.17
C GLY A 616 -16.80 -13.40 -8.80
N GLU A 617 -17.36 -14.55 -8.43
CA GLU A 617 -18.80 -14.67 -8.10
C GLU A 617 -19.23 -13.77 -6.94
N ASN A 618 -18.40 -13.66 -5.89
CA ASN A 618 -18.68 -12.85 -4.70
C ASN A 618 -17.42 -12.14 -4.17
N ASP A 619 -16.34 -12.15 -4.94
CA ASP A 619 -15.03 -11.64 -4.55
C ASP A 619 -14.29 -11.00 -5.74
N PHE A 620 -13.14 -10.38 -5.47
CA PHE A 620 -12.22 -9.92 -6.49
C PHE A 620 -10.99 -10.82 -6.55
N ARG A 621 -10.45 -10.97 -7.76
CA ARG A 621 -9.31 -11.86 -8.02
C ARG A 621 -8.23 -11.14 -8.83
N LEU A 622 -6.98 -11.43 -8.49
CA LEU A 622 -5.84 -11.03 -9.29
C LEU A 622 -5.65 -12.04 -10.44
N THR A 623 -5.00 -11.60 -11.52
CA THR A 623 -4.64 -12.44 -12.66
C THR A 623 -3.13 -12.63 -12.75
N GLU A 624 -2.70 -13.75 -13.33
CA GLU A 624 -1.28 -14.16 -13.36
C GLU A 624 -0.43 -13.22 -14.23
N TYR A 625 0.64 -12.68 -13.64
CA TYR A 625 1.68 -11.89 -14.29
C TYR A 625 3.00 -12.68 -14.35
N PRO A 626 3.86 -12.50 -15.37
CA PRO A 626 3.64 -11.78 -16.62
C PRO A 626 2.96 -12.65 -17.70
N ARG A 627 2.40 -13.81 -17.34
CA ARG A 627 1.88 -14.79 -18.31
C ARG A 627 0.65 -14.27 -19.06
N ILE A 628 -0.39 -13.83 -18.34
CA ILE A 628 -1.66 -13.40 -18.95
C ILE A 628 -1.56 -11.97 -19.49
N TRP A 629 -0.79 -11.14 -18.78
CA TRP A 629 -0.63 -9.73 -19.08
C TRP A 629 0.79 -9.28 -18.77
N SER A 630 1.22 -8.22 -19.44
CA SER A 630 2.55 -7.65 -19.30
C SER A 630 2.50 -6.14 -19.14
N PHE A 631 3.55 -5.60 -18.51
CA PHE A 631 3.72 -4.17 -18.31
C PHE A 631 5.17 -3.77 -18.54
N THR A 632 5.40 -2.94 -19.55
CA THR A 632 6.71 -2.41 -19.94
C THR A 632 6.54 -0.99 -20.47
N ASP A 633 7.36 -0.05 -20.02
CA ASP A 633 7.41 1.34 -20.53
C ASP A 633 6.05 2.06 -20.64
N GLY A 634 5.15 1.85 -19.67
CA GLY A 634 3.83 2.49 -19.67
C GLY A 634 2.80 1.83 -20.58
N HIS A 635 3.13 0.72 -21.24
CA HIS A 635 2.19 -0.14 -21.97
C HIS A 635 1.69 -1.27 -21.07
N LEU A 636 0.38 -1.35 -20.86
CA LEU A 636 -0.29 -2.51 -20.26
C LEU A 636 -0.93 -3.33 -21.37
N ILE A 637 -0.54 -4.60 -21.49
CA ILE A 637 -1.00 -5.49 -22.55
C ILE A 637 -1.58 -6.77 -21.94
N VAL A 638 -2.81 -7.11 -22.30
CA VAL A 638 -3.48 -8.38 -22.00
C VAL A 638 -3.61 -9.17 -23.30
N ASN A 639 -2.91 -10.30 -23.37
CA ASN A 639 -2.79 -11.11 -24.59
C ASN A 639 -3.40 -12.52 -24.45
N GLU A 640 -3.80 -12.93 -23.25
CA GLU A 640 -4.45 -14.22 -23.01
C GLU A 640 -5.84 -14.03 -22.40
N TYR A 641 -6.66 -15.06 -22.54
CA TYR A 641 -8.02 -15.08 -22.01
C TYR A 641 -8.06 -14.90 -20.48
N LEU A 642 -8.88 -13.96 -20.01
CA LEU A 642 -9.08 -13.71 -18.59
C LEU A 642 -9.99 -14.80 -17.97
N SER A 643 -9.54 -15.38 -16.86
CA SER A 643 -10.25 -16.46 -16.17
C SER A 643 -11.64 -16.06 -15.66
N SER A 644 -11.88 -14.77 -15.46
CA SER A 644 -13.17 -14.19 -15.05
C SER A 644 -13.34 -12.81 -15.70
N PRO A 645 -14.57 -12.27 -15.79
CA PRO A 645 -14.79 -10.94 -16.37
C PRO A 645 -13.91 -9.87 -15.73
N LEU A 646 -13.45 -8.91 -16.53
CA LEU A 646 -12.67 -7.79 -16.05
C LEU A 646 -13.57 -6.91 -15.18
N ALA A 647 -13.15 -6.61 -13.95
CA ALA A 647 -13.80 -5.59 -13.13
C ALA A 647 -13.26 -4.20 -13.53
N VAL A 648 -11.93 -4.08 -13.52
CA VAL A 648 -11.20 -2.87 -13.87
C VAL A 648 -9.77 -3.21 -14.29
N ALA A 649 -9.24 -2.49 -15.27
CA ALA A 649 -7.80 -2.43 -15.57
C ALA A 649 -7.35 -0.97 -15.64
N THR A 650 -6.26 -0.63 -14.94
CA THR A 650 -5.82 0.77 -14.79
C THR A 650 -4.32 0.87 -14.96
N LEU A 651 -3.85 1.90 -15.66
CA LEU A 651 -2.51 2.44 -15.50
C LEU A 651 -2.59 3.58 -14.48
N PHE A 652 -2.20 3.30 -13.24
CA PHE A 652 -2.28 4.25 -12.14
C PHE A 652 -1.00 5.08 -12.04
N GLY A 653 -1.04 6.35 -12.44
CA GLY A 653 0.09 7.27 -12.38
C GLY A 653 0.07 8.20 -11.18
N ARG A 654 1.19 8.30 -10.46
CA ARG A 654 1.40 9.30 -9.39
C ARG A 654 2.37 10.37 -9.81
N ASP A 655 1.97 11.62 -9.70
CA ASP A 655 2.87 12.76 -9.84
C ASP A 655 3.08 13.44 -8.48
N TYR A 656 4.06 12.93 -7.75
CA TYR A 656 4.39 13.40 -6.40
C TYR A 656 4.77 14.89 -6.37
N GLY A 657 5.41 15.39 -7.43
CA GLY A 657 5.82 16.79 -7.54
C GLY A 657 4.64 17.76 -7.64
N ARG A 658 3.46 17.27 -8.04
CA ARG A 658 2.24 18.08 -8.20
C ARG A 658 1.26 18.01 -7.01
N ASP A 659 1.55 17.24 -5.97
CA ASP A 659 0.70 17.13 -4.77
C ASP A 659 0.46 18.49 -4.07
N TYR A 660 1.44 19.40 -4.17
CA TYR A 660 1.47 20.68 -3.43
C TYR A 660 1.52 21.94 -4.31
N ILE A 661 1.11 21.87 -5.57
CA ILE A 661 1.03 23.08 -6.41
C ILE A 661 0.05 24.08 -5.79
N GLU A 662 0.55 25.27 -5.44
CA GLU A 662 -0.25 26.41 -4.99
C GLU A 662 -1.14 26.92 -6.14
N GLY A 663 -2.42 27.18 -5.88
CA GLY A 663 -3.34 27.82 -6.83
C GLY A 663 -4.39 26.90 -7.47
N ILE A 664 -4.36 25.60 -7.19
CA ILE A 664 -5.47 24.67 -7.48
C ILE A 664 -6.26 24.50 -6.18
N ASN A 665 -7.29 25.34 -6.01
CA ASN A 665 -8.27 25.30 -4.92
C ASN A 665 -9.68 25.24 -5.47
#